data_AF-A0A9P6TQE3-F1
#
_entry.id   AF-A0A9P6TQE3-F1
#
_cell.length_a   1.000
_cell.length_b   1.000
_cell.length_c   1.000
_cell.angle_alpha   90.00
_cell.angle_beta   90.00
_cell.angle_gamma   90.00
#
_symmetry.space_group_name_H-M   'P 1'
#
loop_
_entity.id
_entity.type
_entity.pdbx_description
1 polymer ?
#
loop_
_entity_poly.entity_id
_entity_poly.type
_entity_poly.pdbx_seq_one_letter_code
_entity_poly.pdbx_strand_id
1 'polypeptide(L)'
;MHIETNKFYAVKIINKKLMEGREHMIRNEINILRKISEGHENILSLVDYFETLNNHLAMGGELFDRICQKGSYFERDAANIVRTVSDAAAYLHDNGIVHRDLKPENLLFRTRDEDADLLVADFGLSRIMDSEKFHVLTTTCGTPGYMAPEIFKKTGHGKPVDVWAIGVITYFLLCGYTPFERDNNIEEMNAIMNADYTFDEQWWSGISEEGENLNLTPESNVLAKDFVRRCLTIDPAKRMTAHEALAHPWLTSVNTQPTSPVDDAQDLLPGVRGNFNARRTFKKAVDLVRLSYHLGHKHSVSMGGGRPAESAEMASAALKARVRRPQLLDKLMSAEDTLQFFKTGQYMGWSGFTGVGYPKMIPTALADHVEKNGLQGKLKFNLFVGASTGAETEDRWAVLDMIDRRYPHQVGRNIKKGINAGRIRFADKHLSMFPQDLVYGFYTKDKKDSHKLDVVIVEATAITEDGWVVPGASVGATPELLQMTDKIIIEVNTRIPSFEGLHDITTCNVPPSRLPYLIMGSEDRIGTAAVPIDPEKVIAVVESDRPDNTGPNTPADATSKAIAGHLIDFLSSEVNQGRLPENLLPLQSGIGNIANAVIGGLASGPFENVMVFTEVLQDTFLDFFDSHKLKYASATSIRFSPDGFNRFYDKWAYYKDMLVLRSQQVSNSPEVIRRLGSIAMNTPVEFDIYGHGNSTMVCGSSMLNGLGGSADFLRNAKLSIMHTPSTRPTKTDPTGVSCIVPFASHVDQTEHDLDVYVTEQGLADLRGLCPRERAQVIIDRCAHPDYKPLLQSYLDQATKICLAAGRAHEPHMLDKAFKMHTNLLEKGTMKIDGW
;
A
#
# COMPACT_ATOMS: atom_id res chain seq x y z
N MET A 1 -7.19 27.05 8.40
CA MET A 1 -7.92 27.88 9.39
C MET A 1 -7.18 29.20 9.50
N HIS A 2 -7.87 30.33 9.29
CA HIS A 2 -7.29 31.66 9.45
C HIS A 2 -7.21 31.99 10.94
N ILE A 3 -6.00 32.25 11.43
CA ILE A 3 -5.69 32.26 12.88
C ILE A 3 -6.43 33.38 13.62
N GLU A 4 -6.59 34.55 13.01
CA GLU A 4 -7.21 35.70 13.66
C GLU A 4 -8.74 35.65 13.67
N THR A 5 -9.34 35.01 12.66
CA THR A 5 -10.80 35.01 12.46
C THR A 5 -11.45 33.69 12.81
N ASN A 6 -10.66 32.64 13.08
CA ASN A 6 -11.09 31.25 13.25
C ASN A 6 -11.97 30.71 12.10
N LYS A 7 -11.97 31.36 10.95
CA LYS A 7 -12.70 30.89 9.77
C LYS A 7 -11.88 29.83 9.03
N PHE A 8 -12.56 28.78 8.58
CA PHE A 8 -11.96 27.74 7.74
C PHE A 8 -12.03 28.16 6.27
N TYR A 9 -10.94 27.94 5.56
CA TYR A 9 -10.79 28.28 4.14
C TYR A 9 -10.23 27.07 3.40
N ALA A 10 -10.65 26.91 2.13
CA ALA A 10 -10.00 25.98 1.21
C ALA A 10 -8.65 26.54 0.79
N VAL A 11 -7.60 25.70 0.79
CA VAL A 11 -6.25 26.09 0.36
C VAL A 11 -5.84 25.23 -0.83
N LYS A 12 -5.61 25.87 -1.97
CA LYS A 12 -5.00 25.24 -3.16
C LYS A 12 -3.49 25.44 -3.06
N ILE A 13 -2.75 24.36 -2.85
CA ILE A 13 -1.30 24.40 -2.80
C ILE A 13 -0.77 24.15 -4.21
N ILE A 14 0.11 25.03 -4.69
CA ILE A 14 0.78 24.85 -5.97
C ILE A 14 2.29 24.74 -5.74
N ASN A 15 2.86 23.60 -6.09
CA ASN A 15 4.31 23.40 -6.00
C ASN A 15 5.00 24.10 -7.18
N LYS A 16 5.75 25.16 -6.90
CA LYS A 16 6.48 25.94 -7.90
C LYS A 16 7.44 25.11 -8.76
N LYS A 17 8.09 24.07 -8.19
CA LYS A 17 9.05 23.24 -8.94
C LYS A 17 8.37 22.36 -10.00
N LEU A 18 7.12 21.93 -9.76
CA LEU A 18 6.33 21.18 -10.74
C LEU A 18 5.78 22.08 -11.86
N MET A 19 5.89 23.40 -11.71
CA MET A 19 5.35 24.41 -12.60
C MET A 19 6.44 25.22 -13.30
N GLU A 20 7.70 24.77 -13.22
CA GLU A 20 8.85 25.37 -13.91
C GLU A 20 8.61 25.31 -15.43
N GLY A 21 8.63 26.48 -16.09
CA GLY A 21 8.22 26.65 -17.50
C GLY A 21 6.70 26.84 -17.75
N ARG A 22 5.86 26.68 -16.72
CA ARG A 22 4.39 26.82 -16.76
C ARG A 22 3.84 27.86 -15.76
N GLU A 23 4.71 28.61 -15.10
CA GLU A 23 4.38 29.60 -14.06
C GLU A 23 3.33 30.63 -14.48
N HIS A 24 3.28 30.96 -15.78
CA HIS A 24 2.30 31.87 -16.35
C HIS A 24 0.86 31.39 -16.16
N MET A 25 0.61 30.07 -16.07
CA MET A 25 -0.73 29.52 -15.82
C MET A 25 -1.19 29.78 -14.38
N ILE A 26 -0.29 29.72 -13.40
CA ILE A 26 -0.60 30.05 -11.99
C ILE A 26 -0.92 31.54 -11.86
N ARG A 27 -0.10 32.39 -12.46
CA ARG A 27 -0.33 33.84 -12.46
C ARG A 27 -1.66 34.18 -13.14
N ASN A 28 -1.98 33.47 -14.23
CA ASN A 28 -3.25 33.62 -14.92
C ASN A 28 -4.44 33.17 -14.05
N GLU A 29 -4.36 32.03 -13.36
CA GLU A 29 -5.40 31.58 -12.42
C GLU A 29 -5.61 32.60 -11.28
N ILE A 30 -4.54 33.08 -10.65
CA ILE A 30 -4.62 34.11 -9.59
C ILE A 30 -5.23 35.41 -10.13
N ASN A 31 -4.81 35.86 -11.32
CA ASN A 31 -5.33 37.09 -11.92
C ASN A 31 -6.82 36.98 -12.29
N ILE A 32 -7.24 35.83 -12.81
CA ILE A 32 -8.65 35.54 -13.12
C ILE A 32 -9.45 35.55 -11.83
N LEU A 33 -9.05 34.76 -10.83
CA LEU A 33 -9.71 34.69 -9.53
C LEU A 33 -9.82 36.07 -8.89
N ARG A 34 -8.74 36.86 -8.86
CA ARG A 34 -8.78 38.25 -8.35
C ARG A 34 -9.81 39.14 -9.04
N LYS A 35 -10.06 38.95 -10.34
CA LYS A 35 -11.04 39.73 -11.09
C LYS A 35 -12.49 39.34 -10.76
N ILE A 36 -12.73 38.08 -10.42
CA ILE A 36 -14.09 37.51 -10.28
C ILE A 36 -14.54 37.21 -8.84
N SER A 37 -13.61 37.17 -7.88
CA SER A 37 -13.83 36.64 -6.51
C SER A 37 -14.90 37.36 -5.68
N GLU A 38 -15.30 38.57 -6.04
CA GLU A 38 -16.26 39.39 -5.28
C GLU A 38 -17.64 39.54 -5.94
N GLY A 39 -17.86 39.01 -7.15
CA GLY A 39 -19.06 39.34 -7.93
C GLY A 39 -20.05 38.21 -8.21
N HIS A 40 -19.84 36.99 -7.70
CA HIS A 40 -20.80 35.88 -7.87
C HIS A 40 -20.75 34.85 -6.73
N GLU A 41 -21.90 34.41 -6.22
CA GLU A 41 -22.00 33.52 -5.05
C GLU A 41 -21.58 32.06 -5.32
N ASN A 42 -21.73 31.60 -6.57
CA ASN A 42 -21.35 30.25 -7.02
C ASN A 42 -19.96 30.12 -7.65
N ILE A 43 -19.11 31.14 -7.48
CA ILE A 43 -17.71 31.10 -7.90
C ILE A 43 -16.82 31.03 -6.67
N LEU A 44 -15.78 30.19 -6.73
CA LEU A 44 -14.81 30.09 -5.65
C LEU A 44 -14.03 31.42 -5.48
N SER A 45 -14.23 32.11 -4.36
CA SER A 45 -13.51 33.34 -4.03
C SER A 45 -12.08 33.07 -3.56
N LEU A 46 -11.11 33.78 -4.13
CA LEU A 46 -9.74 33.86 -3.61
C LEU A 46 -9.68 34.87 -2.47
N VAL A 47 -9.47 34.37 -1.25
CA VAL A 47 -9.39 35.21 -0.05
C VAL A 47 -7.99 35.77 0.16
N ASP A 48 -6.96 34.95 -0.09
CA ASP A 48 -5.57 35.36 0.00
C ASP A 48 -4.69 34.42 -0.84
N TYR A 49 -3.51 34.91 -1.24
CA TYR A 49 -2.45 34.08 -1.81
C TYR A 49 -1.09 34.53 -1.26
N PHE A 50 -0.29 33.56 -0.83
CA PHE A 50 1.03 33.83 -0.28
C PHE A 50 1.96 32.67 -0.63
N GLU A 51 3.25 32.97 -0.71
CA GLU A 51 4.27 31.96 -0.96
C GLU A 51 4.83 31.48 0.37
N THR A 52 4.81 30.17 0.59
CA THR A 52 5.21 29.53 1.84
C THR A 52 5.87 28.19 1.54
N LEU A 53 6.71 27.71 2.45
CA LEU A 53 7.41 26.43 2.34
C LEU A 53 6.55 25.22 2.78
N ASN A 54 5.30 25.44 3.25
CA ASN A 54 4.45 24.40 3.86
C ASN A 54 3.05 24.30 3.22
N ASN A 55 2.51 23.08 3.17
CA ASN A 55 1.29 22.69 2.46
C ASN A 55 0.11 22.41 3.44
N HIS A 56 -1.07 23.03 3.25
CA HIS A 56 -2.34 22.68 3.92
C HIS A 56 -3.50 22.45 2.92
N LEU A 57 -4.44 21.53 3.23
CA LEU A 57 -5.50 21.00 2.34
C LEU A 57 -6.94 21.52 2.67
N ALA A 58 -7.87 21.42 1.71
CA ALA A 58 -9.30 21.78 1.80
C ALA A 58 -10.25 20.56 1.99
N MET A 59 -11.51 20.78 2.45
CA MET A 59 -12.34 19.77 3.17
C MET A 59 -13.73 19.41 2.58
N GLY A 60 -14.12 19.85 1.38
CA GLY A 60 -15.53 19.87 0.92
C GLY A 60 -16.12 18.65 0.18
N GLY A 61 -15.30 17.82 -0.49
CA GLY A 61 -15.78 16.69 -1.32
C GLY A 61 -16.33 17.10 -2.71
N GLU A 62 -16.45 16.12 -3.62
CA GLU A 62 -16.82 16.31 -5.04
C GLU A 62 -18.35 16.20 -5.29
N LEU A 63 -18.85 16.79 -6.39
CA LEU A 63 -20.29 16.83 -6.73
C LEU A 63 -20.95 15.43 -6.74
N PHE A 64 -20.29 14.42 -7.29
CA PHE A 64 -20.89 13.09 -7.48
C PHE A 64 -20.97 12.29 -6.18
N ASP A 65 -19.96 12.39 -5.32
CA ASP A 65 -19.98 11.75 -4.00
C ASP A 65 -21.18 12.22 -3.19
N ARG A 66 -21.55 13.50 -3.34
CA ARG A 66 -22.72 14.07 -2.66
C ARG A 66 -24.05 13.64 -3.27
N ILE A 67 -24.16 13.53 -4.59
CA ILE A 67 -25.36 12.93 -5.23
C ILE A 67 -25.55 11.49 -4.73
N CYS A 68 -24.45 10.74 -4.62
CA CYS A 68 -24.46 9.39 -4.06
C CYS A 68 -24.69 9.33 -2.55
N GLN A 69 -24.74 10.43 -1.81
CA GLN A 69 -25.07 10.42 -0.38
C GLN A 69 -26.54 10.78 -0.12
N LYS A 70 -27.23 11.39 -1.10
CA LYS A 70 -28.67 11.65 -1.00
C LYS A 70 -29.46 10.33 -0.97
N GLY A 71 -30.58 10.33 -0.24
CA GLY A 71 -31.52 9.21 -0.23
C GLY A 71 -32.33 9.07 -1.52
N SER A 72 -32.50 10.17 -2.27
CA SER A 72 -33.24 10.26 -3.53
C SER A 72 -32.68 11.41 -4.38
N TYR A 73 -32.74 11.31 -5.71
CA TYR A 73 -32.24 12.34 -6.64
C TYR A 73 -33.15 12.44 -7.87
N PHE A 74 -33.68 13.63 -8.15
CA PHE A 74 -34.72 13.85 -9.17
C PHE A 74 -34.25 14.81 -10.28
N GLU A 75 -34.99 14.87 -11.39
CA GLU A 75 -34.71 15.78 -12.51
C GLU A 75 -34.63 17.26 -12.06
N ARG A 76 -35.45 17.67 -11.08
CA ARG A 76 -35.38 19.01 -10.49
C ARG A 76 -34.04 19.30 -9.82
N ASP A 77 -33.41 18.30 -9.21
CA ASP A 77 -32.11 18.45 -8.56
C ASP A 77 -31.03 18.67 -9.62
N ALA A 78 -31.10 17.90 -10.71
CA ALA A 78 -30.22 18.07 -11.87
C ALA A 78 -30.40 19.46 -12.51
N ALA A 79 -31.64 19.92 -12.75
CA ALA A 79 -31.92 21.23 -13.31
C ALA A 79 -31.42 22.37 -12.40
N ASN A 80 -31.56 22.23 -11.08
CA ASN A 80 -31.01 23.20 -10.12
C ASN A 80 -29.49 23.28 -10.18
N ILE A 81 -28.79 22.14 -10.23
CA ILE A 81 -27.33 22.09 -10.37
C ILE A 81 -26.91 22.74 -11.71
N VAL A 82 -27.56 22.37 -12.82
CA VAL A 82 -27.22 22.89 -14.15
C VAL A 82 -27.48 24.40 -14.26
N ARG A 83 -28.55 24.91 -13.64
CA ARG A 83 -28.82 26.34 -13.55
C ARG A 83 -27.71 27.07 -12.80
N THR A 84 -27.27 26.55 -11.66
CA THR A 84 -26.16 27.13 -10.89
C THR A 84 -24.85 27.16 -11.69
N VAL A 85 -24.54 26.08 -12.42
CA VAL A 85 -23.35 26.03 -13.29
C VAL A 85 -23.47 27.01 -14.47
N SER A 86 -24.66 27.11 -15.06
CA SER A 86 -24.92 28.02 -16.19
C SER A 86 -24.85 29.49 -15.78
N ASP A 87 -25.30 29.81 -14.57
CA ASP A 87 -25.25 31.16 -13.98
C ASP A 87 -23.80 31.60 -13.74
N ALA A 88 -23.01 30.73 -13.10
CA ALA A 88 -21.58 30.94 -12.92
C ALA A 88 -20.85 31.11 -14.27
N ALA A 89 -21.19 30.30 -15.28
CA ALA A 89 -20.61 30.42 -16.62
C ALA A 89 -21.00 31.74 -17.32
N ALA A 90 -22.25 32.19 -17.20
CA ALA A 90 -22.71 33.46 -17.76
C ALA A 90 -21.96 34.64 -17.15
N TYR A 91 -21.78 34.64 -15.83
CA TYR A 91 -21.00 35.66 -15.14
C TYR A 91 -19.52 35.67 -15.56
N LEU A 92 -18.89 34.49 -15.74
CA LEU A 92 -17.53 34.42 -16.29
C LEU A 92 -17.47 35.02 -17.69
N HIS A 93 -18.44 34.67 -18.54
CA HIS A 93 -18.53 35.14 -19.91
C HIS A 93 -18.70 36.67 -19.98
N ASP A 94 -19.52 37.27 -19.11
CA ASP A 94 -19.71 38.73 -19.03
C ASP A 94 -18.42 39.45 -18.63
N ASN A 95 -17.58 38.80 -17.81
CA ASN A 95 -16.26 39.29 -17.44
C ASN A 95 -15.16 39.01 -18.49
N GLY A 96 -15.55 38.48 -19.65
CA GLY A 96 -14.66 38.13 -20.75
C GLY A 96 -13.78 36.90 -20.46
N ILE A 97 -14.19 36.02 -19.56
CA ILE A 97 -13.45 34.83 -19.15
C ILE A 97 -14.13 33.57 -19.70
N VAL A 98 -13.34 32.61 -20.17
CA VAL A 98 -13.80 31.27 -20.57
C VAL A 98 -13.15 30.24 -19.65
N HIS A 99 -13.92 29.31 -19.08
CA HIS A 99 -13.43 28.36 -18.08
C HIS A 99 -12.55 27.26 -18.69
N ARG A 100 -13.02 26.62 -19.76
CA ARG A 100 -12.35 25.58 -20.57
C ARG A 100 -12.07 24.22 -19.90
N ASP A 101 -12.59 23.98 -18.70
CA ASP A 101 -12.44 22.71 -17.98
C ASP A 101 -13.62 22.46 -17.03
N LEU A 102 -14.83 22.77 -17.46
CA LEU A 102 -16.03 22.44 -16.70
C LEU A 102 -16.26 20.93 -16.75
N LYS A 103 -16.29 20.30 -15.58
CA LYS A 103 -16.53 18.86 -15.37
C LYS A 103 -16.98 18.62 -13.93
N PRO A 104 -17.65 17.50 -13.61
CA PRO A 104 -18.17 17.23 -12.27
C PRO A 104 -17.13 17.33 -11.14
N GLU A 105 -15.87 16.96 -11.41
CA GLU A 105 -14.76 17.01 -10.45
C GLU A 105 -14.39 18.45 -10.05
N ASN A 106 -14.70 19.42 -10.89
CA ASN A 106 -14.44 20.85 -10.68
C ASN A 106 -15.67 21.59 -10.13
N LEU A 107 -16.74 20.88 -9.78
CA LEU A 107 -17.95 21.38 -9.14
C LEU A 107 -17.94 20.92 -7.67
N LEU A 108 -17.70 21.84 -6.75
CA LEU A 108 -17.48 21.54 -5.34
C LEU A 108 -18.57 22.16 -4.48
N PHE A 109 -18.90 21.56 -3.35
CA PHE A 109 -19.82 22.17 -2.40
C PHE A 109 -19.09 22.95 -1.30
N ARG A 110 -19.65 24.10 -0.90
CA ARG A 110 -19.06 25.01 0.09
C ARG A 110 -18.85 24.35 1.46
N THR A 111 -19.80 23.54 1.90
CA THR A 111 -19.77 22.78 3.17
C THR A 111 -20.32 21.37 2.97
N ARG A 112 -20.23 20.53 4.00
CA ARG A 112 -20.77 19.16 4.03
C ARG A 112 -22.28 19.10 4.36
N ASP A 113 -22.90 20.24 4.65
CA ASP A 113 -24.33 20.32 4.99
C ASP A 113 -25.18 20.01 3.76
N GLU A 114 -26.35 19.38 3.91
CA GLU A 114 -27.20 18.95 2.79
C GLU A 114 -27.61 20.11 1.85
N ASP A 115 -27.77 21.32 2.39
CA ASP A 115 -28.17 22.55 1.68
C ASP A 115 -26.99 23.44 1.23
N ALA A 116 -25.74 22.98 1.33
CA ALA A 116 -24.59 23.83 0.98
C ALA A 116 -24.58 24.28 -0.50
N ASP A 117 -24.09 25.50 -0.75
CA ASP A 117 -23.96 26.06 -2.11
C ASP A 117 -22.98 25.28 -2.98
N LEU A 118 -23.30 25.14 -4.26
CA LEU A 118 -22.38 24.66 -5.30
C LEU A 118 -21.44 25.78 -5.74
N LEU A 119 -20.17 25.45 -5.92
CA LEU A 119 -19.08 26.32 -6.33
C LEU A 119 -18.38 25.75 -7.57
N VAL A 120 -18.15 26.58 -8.58
CA VAL A 120 -17.26 26.27 -9.70
C VAL A 120 -15.81 26.55 -9.29
N ALA A 121 -14.93 25.56 -9.47
CA ALA A 121 -13.53 25.57 -9.05
C ALA A 121 -12.56 25.23 -10.19
N ASP A 122 -11.27 25.46 -9.95
CA ASP A 122 -10.12 25.18 -10.84
C ASP A 122 -10.06 25.99 -12.16
N PHE A 123 -9.53 27.21 -12.06
CA PHE A 123 -9.38 28.14 -13.20
C PHE A 123 -8.01 28.03 -13.90
N GLY A 124 -7.25 26.95 -13.64
CA GLY A 124 -5.90 26.76 -14.18
C GLY A 124 -5.84 26.72 -15.72
N LEU A 125 -6.95 26.32 -16.34
CA LEU A 125 -7.14 26.34 -17.79
C LEU A 125 -8.00 27.51 -18.27
N SER A 126 -8.40 28.47 -17.44
CA SER A 126 -9.25 29.59 -17.88
C SER A 126 -8.46 30.68 -18.62
N ARG A 127 -9.12 31.55 -19.39
CA ARG A 127 -8.43 32.64 -20.13
C ARG A 127 -9.29 33.89 -20.27
N ILE A 128 -8.67 35.06 -20.14
CA ILE A 128 -9.28 36.38 -20.39
C ILE A 128 -9.23 36.68 -21.89
N MET A 129 -10.35 37.10 -22.47
CA MET A 129 -10.46 37.57 -23.84
C MET A 129 -10.15 39.07 -23.89
N ASP A 130 -9.04 39.45 -24.53
CA ASP A 130 -8.72 40.86 -24.80
C ASP A 130 -9.60 41.38 -25.96
N SER A 131 -10.33 42.48 -25.74
CA SER A 131 -11.27 43.05 -26.70
C SER A 131 -10.62 43.68 -27.96
N GLU A 132 -9.29 43.71 -28.06
CA GLU A 132 -8.58 44.30 -29.21
C GLU A 132 -7.68 43.33 -29.99
N LYS A 133 -7.66 42.03 -29.64
CA LYS A 133 -6.94 41.01 -30.42
C LYS A 133 -7.79 39.76 -30.59
N PHE A 134 -8.49 39.68 -31.71
CA PHE A 134 -9.15 38.46 -32.19
C PHE A 134 -8.09 37.40 -32.59
N HIS A 135 -7.37 36.85 -31.62
CA HIS A 135 -6.47 35.71 -31.80
C HIS A 135 -7.14 34.44 -31.32
N VAL A 136 -7.68 33.72 -32.31
CA VAL A 136 -8.05 32.30 -32.34
C VAL A 136 -7.22 31.46 -31.35
N LEU A 137 -7.87 30.94 -30.30
CA LEU A 137 -7.26 30.05 -29.29
C LEU A 137 -7.03 28.65 -29.90
N THR A 138 -5.78 28.24 -30.16
CA THR A 138 -5.45 26.98 -30.86
C THR A 138 -4.87 25.87 -29.97
N THR A 139 -4.75 26.08 -28.66
CA THR A 139 -4.14 25.13 -27.72
C THR A 139 -5.14 24.04 -27.29
N THR A 140 -4.78 22.77 -27.42
CA THR A 140 -5.59 21.62 -26.96
C THR A 140 -5.43 21.44 -25.44
N CYS A 141 -6.46 21.70 -24.64
CA CYS A 141 -6.48 21.55 -23.18
C CYS A 141 -7.87 21.08 -22.69
N GLY A 142 -7.95 20.28 -21.60
CA GLY A 142 -9.18 19.77 -20.96
C GLY A 142 -9.22 18.22 -20.82
N THR A 143 -10.31 17.67 -20.25
CA THR A 143 -10.59 16.21 -20.25
C THR A 143 -11.37 15.80 -21.51
N PRO A 144 -10.91 14.84 -22.34
CA PRO A 144 -11.44 14.60 -23.70
C PRO A 144 -12.97 14.46 -23.82
N GLY A 145 -13.63 13.75 -22.91
CA GLY A 145 -15.09 13.51 -22.95
C GLY A 145 -15.97 14.75 -22.74
N TYR A 146 -15.40 15.86 -22.23
CA TYR A 146 -16.12 17.13 -22.00
C TYR A 146 -15.73 18.22 -23.00
N MET A 147 -14.81 17.95 -23.93
CA MET A 147 -14.31 18.92 -24.89
C MET A 147 -15.27 19.12 -26.07
N ALA A 148 -15.42 20.37 -26.52
CA ALA A 148 -16.18 20.71 -27.72
C ALA A 148 -15.42 20.35 -29.02
N PRO A 149 -16.13 20.07 -30.14
CA PRO A 149 -15.51 19.66 -31.41
C PRO A 149 -14.46 20.63 -31.95
N GLU A 150 -14.67 21.93 -31.78
CA GLU A 150 -13.75 22.98 -32.23
C GLU A 150 -12.40 22.98 -31.50
N ILE A 151 -12.31 22.40 -30.30
CA ILE A 151 -11.04 22.24 -29.56
C ILE A 151 -10.14 21.22 -30.30
N PHE A 152 -10.72 20.13 -30.80
CA PHE A 152 -10.02 19.11 -31.58
C PHE A 152 -9.64 19.59 -32.98
N LYS A 153 -10.50 20.39 -33.61
CA LYS A 153 -10.25 20.99 -34.94
C LYS A 153 -9.19 22.08 -34.91
N LYS A 154 -8.78 22.57 -33.72
CA LYS A 154 -7.84 23.69 -33.52
C LYS A 154 -8.24 24.96 -34.30
N THR A 155 -9.54 25.14 -34.58
CA THR A 155 -10.08 26.24 -35.40
C THR A 155 -10.26 27.54 -34.63
N GLY A 156 -9.81 27.60 -33.37
CA GLY A 156 -10.17 28.66 -32.44
C GLY A 156 -11.37 28.28 -31.61
N HIS A 157 -11.27 28.47 -30.30
CA HIS A 157 -12.37 28.28 -29.36
C HIS A 157 -12.58 29.53 -28.50
N GLY A 158 -13.79 29.71 -27.95
CA GLY A 158 -14.19 30.83 -27.09
C GLY A 158 -15.31 30.41 -26.14
N LYS A 159 -16.10 31.36 -25.64
CA LYS A 159 -17.23 31.13 -24.68
C LYS A 159 -18.09 29.88 -24.96
N PRO A 160 -18.44 29.51 -26.21
CA PRO A 160 -19.31 28.36 -26.48
C PRO A 160 -18.78 27.00 -26.00
N VAL A 161 -17.48 26.84 -25.71
CA VAL A 161 -16.95 25.54 -25.23
C VAL A 161 -17.43 25.19 -23.82
N ASP A 162 -17.66 26.19 -22.98
CA ASP A 162 -18.19 25.96 -21.63
C ASP A 162 -19.64 25.47 -21.70
N VAL A 163 -20.42 25.96 -22.68
CA VAL A 163 -21.82 25.53 -22.91
C VAL A 163 -21.89 24.09 -23.43
N TRP A 164 -20.92 23.67 -24.25
CA TRP A 164 -20.80 22.26 -24.64
C TRP A 164 -20.56 21.36 -23.42
N ALA A 165 -19.62 21.74 -22.55
CA ALA A 165 -19.33 21.00 -21.33
C ALA A 165 -20.54 20.93 -20.39
N ILE A 166 -21.31 22.02 -20.27
CA ILE A 166 -22.61 22.02 -19.55
C ILE A 166 -23.59 21.01 -20.14
N GLY A 167 -23.65 20.86 -21.47
CA GLY A 167 -24.45 19.82 -22.13
C GLY A 167 -24.03 18.40 -21.76
N VAL A 168 -22.72 18.13 -21.72
CA VAL A 168 -22.17 16.82 -21.31
C VAL A 168 -22.48 16.54 -19.83
N ILE A 169 -22.29 17.52 -18.94
CA ILE A 169 -22.63 17.40 -17.52
C ILE A 169 -24.12 17.15 -17.33
N THR A 170 -24.97 17.88 -18.05
CA THR A 170 -26.43 17.73 -17.99
C THR A 170 -26.85 16.32 -18.37
N TYR A 171 -26.33 15.80 -19.48
CA TYR A 171 -26.59 14.44 -19.92
C TYR A 171 -26.15 13.42 -18.86
N PHE A 172 -24.96 13.58 -18.31
CA PHE A 172 -24.44 12.72 -17.24
C PHE A 172 -25.30 12.75 -15.96
N LEU A 173 -25.73 13.93 -15.51
CA LEU A 173 -26.57 14.08 -14.31
C LEU A 173 -27.94 13.43 -14.47
N LEU A 174 -28.45 13.29 -15.69
CA LEU A 174 -29.76 12.70 -15.96
C LEU A 174 -29.72 11.17 -16.07
N CYS A 175 -28.66 10.58 -16.62
CA CYS A 175 -28.64 9.14 -16.92
C CYS A 175 -27.40 8.35 -16.43
N GLY A 176 -26.42 9.02 -15.81
CA GLY A 176 -25.25 8.40 -15.16
C GLY A 176 -24.11 7.97 -16.09
N TYR A 177 -24.12 8.41 -17.35
CA TYR A 177 -23.05 8.19 -18.33
C TYR A 177 -22.90 9.40 -19.26
N THR A 178 -21.77 9.54 -19.97
CA THR A 178 -21.55 10.70 -20.87
C THR A 178 -22.02 10.40 -22.30
N PRO A 179 -22.50 11.40 -23.08
CA PRO A 179 -23.15 11.20 -24.39
C PRO A 179 -22.22 10.61 -25.46
N PHE A 180 -20.92 10.89 -25.38
CA PHE A 180 -19.94 10.52 -26.40
C PHE A 180 -19.06 9.35 -25.98
N GLU A 181 -19.31 8.75 -24.81
CA GLU A 181 -18.52 7.61 -24.37
C GLU A 181 -18.61 6.49 -25.41
N ARG A 182 -17.43 6.06 -25.85
CA ARG A 182 -17.24 4.92 -26.75
C ARG A 182 -16.12 4.07 -26.21
N ASP A 183 -15.92 2.94 -26.84
CA ASP A 183 -14.99 1.93 -26.41
C ASP A 183 -13.49 2.41 -26.43
N ASN A 184 -13.13 3.51 -27.13
CA ASN A 184 -11.76 4.03 -27.43
C ASN A 184 -11.88 5.51 -27.77
N ASN A 185 -10.76 6.18 -27.54
CA ASN A 185 -10.56 7.60 -27.78
C ASN A 185 -10.80 8.06 -29.23
N ILE A 186 -10.58 7.21 -30.25
CA ILE A 186 -10.76 7.60 -31.66
C ILE A 186 -12.25 7.66 -32.01
N GLU A 187 -13.02 6.65 -31.60
CA GLU A 187 -14.46 6.59 -31.78
C GLU A 187 -15.18 7.61 -30.90
N GLU A 188 -14.72 7.81 -29.67
CA GLU A 188 -15.23 8.88 -28.79
C GLU A 188 -14.96 10.26 -29.41
N MET A 189 -13.75 10.51 -29.92
CA MET A 189 -13.45 11.75 -30.63
C MET A 189 -14.30 11.90 -31.91
N ASN A 190 -14.51 10.83 -32.69
CA ASN A 190 -15.39 10.86 -33.84
C ASN A 190 -16.85 11.13 -33.45
N ALA A 191 -17.30 10.59 -32.31
CA ALA A 191 -18.64 10.81 -31.80
C ALA A 191 -18.82 12.26 -31.37
N ILE A 192 -17.85 12.84 -30.64
CA ILE A 192 -17.82 14.27 -30.30
C ILE A 192 -17.88 15.12 -31.58
N MET A 193 -17.00 14.83 -32.54
CA MET A 193 -16.82 15.63 -33.76
C MET A 193 -18.08 15.70 -34.65
N ASN A 194 -18.93 14.68 -34.57
CA ASN A 194 -20.19 14.56 -35.30
C ASN A 194 -21.43 14.82 -34.44
N ALA A 195 -21.25 15.16 -33.15
CA ALA A 195 -22.31 15.17 -32.14
C ALA A 195 -23.19 13.91 -32.20
N ASP A 196 -22.54 12.75 -32.36
CA ASP A 196 -23.18 11.44 -32.42
C ASP A 196 -23.48 10.93 -31.00
N TYR A 197 -24.71 11.13 -30.56
CA TYR A 197 -25.25 10.60 -29.31
C TYR A 197 -26.74 10.33 -29.47
N THR A 198 -27.28 9.45 -28.64
CA THR A 198 -28.70 9.09 -28.64
C THR A 198 -29.27 9.24 -27.23
N PHE A 199 -30.57 9.44 -27.15
CA PHE A 199 -31.32 9.36 -25.89
C PHE A 199 -31.91 7.96 -25.80
N ASP A 200 -31.13 7.02 -25.26
CA ASP A 200 -31.48 5.60 -25.19
C ASP A 200 -32.76 5.40 -24.36
N GLU A 201 -33.79 4.79 -24.96
CA GLU A 201 -35.09 4.54 -24.32
C GLU A 201 -34.95 3.74 -23.01
N GLN A 202 -33.93 2.89 -22.85
CA GLN A 202 -33.74 2.14 -21.61
C GLN A 202 -33.44 3.04 -20.40
N TRP A 203 -32.75 4.16 -20.63
CA TRP A 203 -32.29 5.08 -19.57
C TRP A 203 -33.07 6.40 -19.57
N TRP A 204 -33.80 6.64 -20.66
CA TRP A 204 -34.65 7.78 -20.89
C TRP A 204 -36.14 7.36 -21.06
N SER A 205 -36.62 6.22 -20.54
CA SER A 205 -38.02 5.73 -20.72
C SER A 205 -39.05 6.32 -19.75
N GLY A 206 -38.64 6.76 -18.56
CA GLY A 206 -39.44 7.70 -17.75
C GLY A 206 -39.37 9.14 -18.28
N ILE A 207 -38.74 9.28 -19.44
CA ILE A 207 -38.24 10.49 -20.09
C ILE A 207 -38.53 10.31 -21.61
N SER A 208 -39.66 9.71 -22.01
CA SER A 208 -40.01 9.44 -23.44
C SER A 208 -41.03 10.43 -24.01
N GLU A 209 -41.04 10.55 -25.35
CA GLU A 209 -41.69 11.60 -26.15
C GLU A 209 -43.14 11.27 -26.57
N GLU A 210 -43.68 10.08 -26.29
CA GLU A 210 -45.06 9.70 -26.64
C GLU A 210 -45.45 8.46 -25.84
N GLY A 211 -46.55 8.50 -25.07
CA GLY A 211 -47.12 7.30 -24.43
C GLY A 211 -47.88 7.56 -23.13
N GLU A 212 -49.17 7.28 -23.16
CA GLU A 212 -50.13 7.41 -22.06
C GLU A 212 -49.70 6.62 -20.80
N ASN A 213 -49.13 7.32 -19.80
CA ASN A 213 -49.31 6.97 -18.39
C ASN A 213 -49.11 8.22 -17.52
N LEU A 214 -50.13 8.49 -16.71
CA LEU A 214 -50.26 9.64 -15.83
C LEU A 214 -49.13 9.68 -14.77
N ASN A 215 -48.47 10.84 -14.67
CA ASN A 215 -47.88 11.47 -13.46
C ASN A 215 -46.43 12.04 -13.58
N LEU A 216 -45.89 12.18 -14.79
CA LEU A 216 -44.85 13.17 -15.10
C LEU A 216 -45.32 13.97 -16.33
N THR A 217 -45.29 15.29 -16.31
CA THR A 217 -45.72 16.09 -17.46
C THR A 217 -44.78 15.82 -18.65
N PRO A 218 -45.26 15.31 -19.81
CA PRO A 218 -44.44 14.98 -20.98
C PRO A 218 -43.54 16.13 -21.47
N GLU A 219 -43.87 17.36 -21.08
CA GLU A 219 -43.17 18.59 -21.47
C GLU A 219 -41.78 18.74 -20.82
N SER A 220 -41.55 18.37 -19.54
CA SER A 220 -40.27 18.68 -18.86
C SER A 220 -39.07 17.96 -19.46
N ASN A 221 -39.27 16.70 -19.83
CA ASN A 221 -38.23 15.85 -20.37
C ASN A 221 -37.93 16.20 -21.85
N VAL A 222 -38.96 16.55 -22.64
CA VAL A 222 -38.77 17.13 -23.98
C VAL A 222 -37.90 18.38 -23.88
N LEU A 223 -38.13 19.20 -22.85
CA LEU A 223 -37.32 20.38 -22.57
C LEU A 223 -35.90 20.04 -22.09
N ALA A 224 -35.70 18.96 -21.31
CA ALA A 224 -34.36 18.49 -20.91
C ALA A 224 -33.53 18.02 -22.12
N LYS A 225 -34.14 17.21 -23.00
CA LYS A 225 -33.52 16.76 -24.25
C LYS A 225 -33.25 17.93 -25.20
N ASP A 226 -34.19 18.86 -25.32
CA ASP A 226 -34.00 20.09 -26.11
C ASP A 226 -32.84 20.94 -25.57
N PHE A 227 -32.74 21.10 -24.25
CA PHE A 227 -31.61 21.80 -23.61
C PHE A 227 -30.27 21.15 -23.97
N VAL A 228 -30.15 19.82 -23.83
CA VAL A 228 -28.95 19.08 -24.21
C VAL A 228 -28.63 19.25 -25.70
N ARG A 229 -29.63 19.17 -26.59
CA ARG A 229 -29.44 19.36 -28.04
C ARG A 229 -28.90 20.76 -28.37
N ARG A 230 -29.42 21.80 -27.71
CA ARG A 230 -28.96 23.18 -27.90
C ARG A 230 -27.55 23.42 -27.35
N CYS A 231 -27.19 22.77 -26.23
CA CYS A 231 -25.81 22.77 -25.71
C CYS A 231 -24.83 22.04 -26.65
N LEU A 232 -25.22 20.87 -27.16
CA LEU A 232 -24.37 19.99 -27.98
C LEU A 232 -24.44 20.31 -29.49
N THR A 233 -24.73 21.57 -29.84
CA THR A 233 -24.71 22.03 -31.23
C THR A 233 -23.26 22.17 -31.72
N ILE A 234 -22.91 21.49 -32.82
CA ILE A 234 -21.53 21.43 -33.35
C ILE A 234 -21.01 22.81 -33.74
N ASP A 235 -21.84 23.61 -34.42
CA ASP A 235 -21.46 24.95 -34.87
C ASP A 235 -21.45 25.92 -33.67
N PRO A 236 -20.28 26.39 -33.22
CA PRO A 236 -20.19 27.24 -32.03
C PRO A 236 -20.89 28.59 -32.19
N ALA A 237 -21.16 29.05 -33.42
CA ALA A 237 -21.91 30.28 -33.68
C ALA A 237 -23.44 30.10 -33.56
N LYS A 238 -23.92 28.85 -33.63
CA LYS A 238 -25.34 28.49 -33.48
C LYS A 238 -25.63 27.83 -32.14
N ARG A 239 -24.59 27.39 -31.42
CA ARG A 239 -24.69 26.88 -30.05
C ARG A 239 -25.17 28.01 -29.15
N MET A 240 -26.13 27.70 -28.28
CA MET A 240 -26.66 28.70 -27.37
C MET A 240 -25.57 29.25 -26.43
N THR A 241 -25.78 30.48 -25.97
CA THR A 241 -24.96 31.14 -24.96
C THR A 241 -25.37 30.72 -23.54
N ALA A 242 -24.52 30.99 -22.54
CA ALA A 242 -24.87 30.71 -21.15
C ALA A 242 -26.12 31.49 -20.69
N HIS A 243 -26.32 32.74 -21.15
CA HIS A 243 -27.53 33.52 -20.88
C HIS A 243 -28.79 32.92 -21.53
N GLU A 244 -28.67 32.42 -22.77
CA GLU A 244 -29.77 31.70 -23.43
C GLU A 244 -30.06 30.36 -22.76
N ALA A 245 -29.05 29.68 -22.22
CA ALA A 245 -29.23 28.48 -21.41
C ALA A 245 -30.04 28.79 -20.13
N LEU A 246 -29.72 29.87 -19.41
CA LEU A 246 -30.48 30.31 -18.23
C LEU A 246 -31.93 30.67 -18.54
N ALA A 247 -32.20 31.22 -19.73
CA ALA A 247 -33.55 31.53 -20.19
C ALA A 247 -34.30 30.31 -20.76
N HIS A 248 -33.68 29.13 -20.80
CA HIS A 248 -34.30 27.94 -21.38
C HIS A 248 -35.50 27.47 -20.55
N PRO A 249 -36.63 27.06 -21.17
CA PRO A 249 -37.82 26.61 -20.45
C PRO A 249 -37.55 25.51 -19.43
N TRP A 250 -36.62 24.59 -19.71
CA TRP A 250 -36.20 23.52 -18.77
C TRP A 250 -35.62 24.06 -17.45
N LEU A 251 -34.82 25.13 -17.48
CA LEU A 251 -34.22 25.70 -16.28
C LEU A 251 -35.15 26.71 -15.58
N THR A 252 -36.10 27.30 -16.30
CA THR A 252 -37.04 28.31 -15.78
C THR A 252 -38.34 27.72 -15.24
N SER A 253 -38.74 26.52 -15.68
CA SER A 253 -39.97 25.84 -15.23
C SER A 253 -39.90 25.28 -13.80
N VAL A 254 -38.71 25.24 -13.19
CA VAL A 254 -38.45 24.61 -11.87
C VAL A 254 -38.89 25.50 -10.68
N ASN A 255 -39.43 26.70 -10.93
CA ASN A 255 -39.75 27.70 -9.90
C ASN A 255 -41.20 27.70 -9.37
N THR A 256 -42.06 26.76 -9.76
CA THR A 256 -43.42 26.66 -9.17
C THR A 256 -43.38 25.87 -7.87
N GLN A 257 -43.78 26.49 -6.75
CA GLN A 257 -43.89 25.84 -5.44
C GLN A 257 -44.83 24.61 -5.48
N PRO A 258 -44.55 23.55 -4.70
CA PRO A 258 -45.41 22.37 -4.66
C PRO A 258 -46.75 22.69 -3.99
N THR A 259 -47.85 22.48 -4.72
CA THR A 259 -49.21 22.58 -4.16
C THR A 259 -49.73 21.26 -3.57
N SER A 260 -48.93 20.20 -3.47
CA SER A 260 -49.33 18.96 -2.77
C SER A 260 -48.13 18.13 -2.27
N PRO A 261 -48.25 17.43 -1.12
CA PRO A 261 -47.18 16.66 -0.51
C PRO A 261 -47.22 15.18 -0.90
N VAL A 262 -47.21 14.85 -2.19
CA VAL A 262 -46.76 13.54 -2.75
C VAL A 262 -46.49 13.81 -4.23
N ASP A 263 -45.23 13.95 -4.64
CA ASP A 263 -44.86 13.97 -6.06
C ASP A 263 -44.42 12.55 -6.43
N ASP A 264 -45.16 11.92 -7.35
CA ASP A 264 -44.84 10.62 -7.99
C ASP A 264 -43.64 10.77 -8.97
N ALA A 265 -42.60 11.51 -8.58
CA ALA A 265 -41.42 11.73 -9.41
C ALA A 265 -40.49 10.51 -9.37
N GLN A 266 -40.00 10.06 -10.54
CA GLN A 266 -39.07 8.95 -10.62
C GLN A 266 -37.71 9.31 -10.00
N ASP A 267 -37.28 8.53 -9.00
CA ASP A 267 -35.93 8.64 -8.44
C ASP A 267 -34.90 8.16 -9.48
N LEU A 268 -34.02 9.07 -9.90
CA LEU A 268 -32.95 8.81 -10.88
C LEU A 268 -31.75 8.14 -10.23
N LEU A 269 -31.62 8.18 -8.90
CA LEU A 269 -30.43 7.73 -8.17
C LEU A 269 -30.06 6.25 -8.42
N PRO A 270 -31.00 5.28 -8.46
CA PRO A 270 -30.67 3.88 -8.73
C PRO A 270 -30.11 3.66 -10.14
N GLY A 271 -30.68 4.33 -11.14
CA GLY A 271 -30.23 4.27 -12.54
C GLY A 271 -28.85 4.91 -12.72
N VAL A 272 -28.66 6.10 -12.16
CA VAL A 272 -27.39 6.84 -12.20
C VAL A 272 -26.27 6.03 -11.53
N ARG A 273 -26.50 5.46 -10.33
CA ARG A 273 -25.51 4.63 -9.62
C ARG A 273 -25.21 3.31 -10.35
N GLY A 274 -26.23 2.64 -10.87
CA GLY A 274 -26.08 1.37 -11.58
C GLY A 274 -25.22 1.52 -12.84
N ASN A 275 -25.51 2.54 -13.65
CA ASN A 275 -24.80 2.81 -14.89
C ASN A 275 -23.35 3.25 -14.67
N PHE A 276 -23.12 4.09 -13.68
CA PHE A 276 -21.78 4.52 -13.30
C PHE A 276 -20.89 3.33 -12.89
N ASN A 277 -21.40 2.43 -12.04
CA ASN A 277 -20.66 1.26 -11.56
C ASN A 277 -20.46 0.20 -12.66
N ALA A 278 -21.48 -0.07 -13.47
CA ALA A 278 -21.40 -1.04 -14.57
C ALA A 278 -20.42 -0.59 -15.67
N ARG A 279 -20.45 0.69 -16.06
CA ARG A 279 -19.60 1.21 -17.14
C ARG A 279 -18.17 1.51 -16.71
N ARG A 280 -17.91 1.86 -15.44
CA ARG A 280 -16.55 1.87 -14.87
C ARG A 280 -15.90 0.48 -14.92
N THR A 281 -16.71 -0.57 -14.81
CA THR A 281 -16.27 -1.96 -14.93
C THR A 281 -16.05 -2.36 -16.41
N PHE A 282 -16.89 -1.86 -17.33
CA PHE A 282 -16.80 -2.13 -18.78
C PHE A 282 -15.68 -1.36 -19.49
N LYS A 283 -15.44 -0.08 -19.16
CA LYS A 283 -14.36 0.75 -19.73
C LYS A 283 -12.98 0.13 -19.47
N LYS A 284 -12.79 -0.43 -18.27
CA LYS A 284 -11.60 -1.22 -17.92
C LYS A 284 -11.42 -2.48 -18.78
N ALA A 285 -12.52 -3.11 -19.22
CA ALA A 285 -12.48 -4.32 -20.03
C ALA A 285 -12.22 -4.03 -21.52
N VAL A 286 -12.71 -2.89 -22.02
CA VAL A 286 -12.59 -2.50 -23.42
C VAL A 286 -11.24 -1.82 -23.74
N ASP A 287 -10.70 -1.01 -22.83
CA ASP A 287 -9.33 -0.47 -22.94
C ASP A 287 -8.29 -1.60 -23.06
N LEU A 288 -8.58 -2.75 -22.41
CA LEU A 288 -7.80 -3.99 -22.50
C LEU A 288 -7.80 -4.60 -23.92
N VAL A 289 -8.90 -4.46 -24.66
CA VAL A 289 -9.07 -5.01 -26.02
C VAL A 289 -8.49 -4.06 -27.08
N ARG A 290 -8.59 -2.74 -26.89
CA ARG A 290 -8.10 -1.73 -27.85
C ARG A 290 -6.58 -1.58 -27.92
N LEU A 291 -5.88 -1.95 -26.84
CA LEU A 291 -4.41 -2.10 -26.85
C LEU A 291 -3.91 -3.15 -27.85
N SER A 292 -4.77 -4.11 -28.26
CA SER A 292 -4.40 -5.16 -29.21
C SER A 292 -4.46 -4.73 -30.68
N TYR A 293 -5.07 -3.58 -31.01
CA TYR A 293 -5.37 -3.22 -32.41
C TYR A 293 -4.48 -2.13 -33.03
N HIS A 294 -3.72 -1.36 -32.23
CA HIS A 294 -2.83 -0.29 -32.74
C HIS A 294 -1.37 -0.72 -32.99
N LEU A 295 -1.07 -2.01 -33.02
CA LEU A 295 0.21 -2.55 -33.49
C LEU A 295 0.16 -2.82 -34.99
N GLY A 296 0.24 -1.76 -35.80
CA GLY A 296 0.49 -1.92 -37.23
C GLY A 296 0.35 -0.66 -38.08
N HIS A 297 1.41 0.15 -38.17
CA HIS A 297 2.06 0.60 -39.43
C HIS A 297 2.89 1.91 -39.29
N LYS A 298 4.22 1.74 -39.48
CA LYS A 298 5.21 2.52 -40.26
C LYS A 298 5.81 3.89 -39.81
N HIS A 299 7.16 3.81 -39.66
CA HIS A 299 8.28 4.59 -40.23
C HIS A 299 8.78 5.95 -39.68
N SER A 300 9.88 5.85 -38.92
CA SER A 300 11.22 6.47 -39.07
C SER A 300 11.44 7.78 -39.85
N VAL A 301 12.05 8.77 -39.17
CA VAL A 301 13.21 9.57 -39.65
C VAL A 301 14.10 9.93 -38.43
N SER A 302 15.42 9.75 -38.54
CA SER A 302 16.41 10.06 -37.50
C SER A 302 17.08 11.43 -37.71
N MET A 303 17.69 11.98 -36.65
CA MET A 303 19.07 12.53 -36.65
C MET A 303 19.49 13.01 -35.23
N GLY A 304 20.61 12.48 -34.73
CA GLY A 304 21.53 13.25 -33.86
C GLY A 304 21.94 12.72 -32.47
N GLY A 305 22.86 11.74 -32.43
CA GLY A 305 24.03 11.78 -31.52
C GLY A 305 23.97 11.15 -30.12
N GLY A 306 24.26 9.84 -30.03
CA GLY A 306 24.71 9.17 -28.79
C GLY A 306 24.11 7.77 -28.58
N ARG A 307 24.86 6.72 -28.96
CA ARG A 307 24.55 5.26 -28.87
C ARG A 307 23.25 4.84 -28.13
N PRO A 308 22.08 4.75 -28.80
CA PRO A 308 20.86 4.18 -28.21
C PRO A 308 20.33 2.91 -28.93
N ALA A 309 20.97 2.43 -30.01
CA ALA A 309 20.36 1.44 -30.91
C ALA A 309 20.58 -0.04 -30.53
N GLU A 310 21.63 -0.38 -29.78
CA GLU A 310 21.95 -1.79 -29.46
C GLU A 310 21.20 -2.34 -28.22
N SER A 311 20.78 -1.49 -27.27
CA SER A 311 20.11 -1.95 -26.03
C SER A 311 18.64 -2.33 -26.23
N ALA A 312 17.91 -1.69 -27.15
CA ALA A 312 16.50 -2.01 -27.42
C ALA A 312 16.29 -3.36 -28.16
N GLU A 313 17.33 -3.89 -28.82
CA GLU A 313 17.35 -5.24 -29.40
C GLU A 313 17.55 -6.33 -28.34
N MET A 314 18.15 -6.01 -27.18
CA MET A 314 18.37 -6.96 -26.08
C MET A 314 17.12 -7.24 -25.23
N ALA A 315 16.14 -6.33 -25.23
CA ALA A 315 14.92 -6.47 -24.43
C ALA A 315 14.04 -7.62 -24.92
N SER A 316 13.79 -8.61 -24.06
CA SER A 316 12.84 -9.69 -24.41
C SER A 316 11.43 -9.14 -24.65
N ALA A 317 10.61 -9.90 -25.38
CA ALA A 317 9.21 -9.55 -25.58
C ALA A 317 8.45 -9.45 -24.24
N ALA A 318 8.79 -10.32 -23.28
CA ALA A 318 8.23 -10.28 -21.94
C ALA A 318 8.62 -8.98 -21.21
N LEU A 319 9.88 -8.56 -21.29
CA LEU A 319 10.35 -7.31 -20.69
C LEU A 319 9.61 -6.10 -21.27
N LYS A 320 9.49 -6.03 -22.60
CA LYS A 320 8.76 -4.95 -23.29
C LYS A 320 7.30 -4.88 -22.85
N ALA A 321 6.67 -6.01 -22.56
CA ALA A 321 5.31 -6.05 -22.01
C ALA A 321 5.23 -5.65 -20.52
N ARG A 322 6.29 -5.90 -19.74
CA ARG A 322 6.36 -5.54 -18.31
C ARG A 322 6.76 -4.09 -18.08
N VAL A 323 7.50 -3.46 -18.98
CA VAL A 323 7.93 -2.05 -18.87
C VAL A 323 7.00 -1.17 -19.70
N ARG A 324 5.92 -0.67 -19.07
CA ARG A 324 4.85 0.06 -19.76
C ARG A 324 5.12 1.57 -19.92
N ARG A 325 6.28 2.04 -19.43
CA ARG A 325 6.82 3.36 -19.73
C ARG A 325 8.00 3.23 -20.70
N PRO A 326 7.81 3.45 -22.02
CA PRO A 326 8.81 3.13 -23.04
C PRO A 326 10.18 3.80 -22.83
N GLN A 327 10.22 5.02 -22.29
CA GLN A 327 11.47 5.76 -22.05
C GLN A 327 12.40 5.06 -21.04
N LEU A 328 11.89 4.17 -20.20
CA LEU A 328 12.74 3.42 -19.26
C LEU A 328 13.48 2.26 -19.95
N LEU A 329 13.04 1.81 -21.13
CA LEU A 329 13.77 0.84 -21.94
C LEU A 329 15.07 1.43 -22.52
N ASP A 330 15.16 2.76 -22.67
CA ASP A 330 16.39 3.44 -23.07
C ASP A 330 17.50 3.29 -22.00
N LYS A 331 17.12 2.93 -20.77
CA LYS A 331 18.02 2.68 -19.62
C LYS A 331 18.30 1.19 -19.42
N LEU A 332 17.90 0.33 -20.35
CA LEU A 332 18.16 -1.11 -20.28
C LEU A 332 19.67 -1.40 -20.40
N MET A 333 20.19 -2.22 -19.51
CA MET A 333 21.58 -2.69 -19.54
C MET A 333 21.71 -4.11 -18.94
N SER A 334 22.86 -4.76 -19.19
CA SER A 334 23.18 -6.02 -18.53
C SER A 334 23.50 -5.82 -17.04
N ALA A 335 23.44 -6.89 -16.24
CA ALA A 335 23.84 -6.82 -14.83
C ALA A 335 25.33 -6.41 -14.70
N GLU A 336 26.19 -6.85 -15.61
CA GLU A 336 27.61 -6.52 -15.66
C GLU A 336 27.85 -5.04 -15.97
N ASP A 337 27.04 -4.43 -16.83
CA ASP A 337 27.16 -3.01 -17.15
C ASP A 337 26.84 -2.12 -15.94
N THR A 338 26.01 -2.59 -15.01
CA THR A 338 25.71 -1.84 -13.77
C THR A 338 26.90 -1.75 -12.81
N LEU A 339 27.94 -2.59 -12.97
CA LEU A 339 29.09 -2.64 -12.07
C LEU A 339 29.79 -1.29 -11.90
N GLN A 340 29.75 -0.44 -12.94
CA GLN A 340 30.32 0.91 -12.93
C GLN A 340 29.71 1.86 -11.89
N PHE A 341 28.51 1.56 -11.39
CA PHE A 341 27.82 2.39 -10.40
C PHE A 341 28.24 2.10 -8.96
N PHE A 342 28.93 0.98 -8.71
CA PHE A 342 29.23 0.50 -7.38
C PHE A 342 30.68 0.79 -6.97
N LYS A 343 30.82 1.39 -5.78
CA LYS A 343 32.10 1.76 -5.17
C LYS A 343 32.09 1.37 -3.70
N THR A 344 33.27 0.99 -3.20
CA THR A 344 33.44 0.62 -1.80
C THR A 344 33.00 1.74 -0.86
N GLY A 345 32.39 1.39 0.27
CA GLY A 345 31.86 2.30 1.29
C GLY A 345 30.46 2.85 1.02
N GLN A 346 29.85 2.57 -0.13
CA GLN A 346 28.50 3.05 -0.44
C GLN A 346 27.43 2.50 0.52
N TYR A 347 26.37 3.30 0.68
CA TYR A 347 25.15 2.99 1.41
C TYR A 347 24.11 2.50 0.41
N MET A 348 23.82 1.21 0.42
CA MET A 348 23.00 0.54 -0.57
C MET A 348 21.71 0.01 0.04
N GLY A 349 20.60 0.29 -0.64
CA GLY A 349 19.32 -0.36 -0.35
C GLY A 349 19.03 -1.47 -1.35
N TRP A 350 18.38 -2.54 -0.91
CA TRP A 350 17.72 -3.43 -1.86
C TRP A 350 16.38 -3.95 -1.36
N SER A 351 15.49 -4.27 -2.29
CA SER A 351 14.24 -4.97 -1.95
C SER A 351 14.53 -6.38 -1.44
N GLY A 352 13.57 -6.96 -0.73
CA GLY A 352 13.68 -8.32 -0.24
C GLY A 352 13.16 -8.49 1.18
N PHE A 353 12.43 -9.58 1.35
CA PHE A 353 11.88 -9.97 2.65
C PHE A 353 11.76 -11.49 2.72
N THR A 354 12.36 -12.10 3.73
CA THR A 354 12.31 -13.55 3.98
C THR A 354 12.69 -14.45 2.80
N GLY A 355 13.64 -14.00 1.99
CA GLY A 355 14.13 -14.76 0.84
C GLY A 355 13.23 -14.72 -0.38
N VAL A 356 12.42 -13.68 -0.55
CA VAL A 356 11.64 -13.40 -1.77
C VAL A 356 11.66 -11.91 -2.12
N GLY A 357 11.45 -11.57 -3.39
CA GLY A 357 11.34 -10.17 -3.83
C GLY A 357 12.64 -9.36 -3.79
N TYR A 358 13.80 -10.02 -3.74
CA TYR A 358 15.13 -9.41 -3.74
C TYR A 358 15.76 -9.46 -5.13
N PRO A 359 16.62 -8.50 -5.50
CA PRO A 359 17.36 -8.55 -6.77
C PRO A 359 18.34 -9.72 -6.78
N LYS A 360 18.52 -10.35 -7.94
CA LYS A 360 19.27 -11.61 -8.07
C LYS A 360 20.44 -11.46 -9.02
N MET A 361 20.22 -10.85 -10.18
CA MET A 361 21.22 -10.73 -11.24
C MET A 361 22.34 -9.77 -10.82
N ILE A 362 22.00 -8.57 -10.35
CA ILE A 362 22.99 -7.55 -10.00
C ILE A 362 23.85 -7.96 -8.79
N PRO A 363 23.28 -8.49 -7.68
CA PRO A 363 24.08 -9.01 -6.58
C PRO A 363 25.01 -10.14 -6.97
N THR A 364 24.57 -11.02 -7.88
CA THR A 364 25.40 -12.11 -8.41
C THR A 364 26.57 -11.56 -9.22
N ALA A 365 26.31 -10.63 -10.15
CA ALA A 365 27.34 -10.01 -10.98
C ALA A 365 28.39 -9.27 -10.14
N LEU A 366 27.98 -8.59 -9.07
CA LEU A 366 28.90 -7.94 -8.11
C LEU A 366 29.80 -8.96 -7.40
N ALA A 367 29.25 -10.09 -6.95
CA ALA A 367 30.03 -11.16 -6.32
C ALA A 367 31.02 -11.79 -7.31
N ASP A 368 30.58 -12.07 -8.54
CA ASP A 368 31.43 -12.60 -9.61
C ASP A 368 32.57 -11.64 -9.95
N HIS A 369 32.29 -10.34 -10.02
CA HIS A 369 33.30 -9.30 -10.22
C HIS A 369 34.33 -9.28 -9.09
N VAL A 370 33.90 -9.39 -7.84
CA VAL A 370 34.80 -9.43 -6.68
C VAL A 370 35.71 -10.65 -6.72
N GLU A 371 35.17 -11.82 -7.03
CA GLU A 371 35.92 -13.07 -7.13
C GLU A 371 36.95 -13.02 -8.25
N LYS A 372 36.52 -12.63 -9.46
CA LYS A 372 37.36 -12.58 -10.67
C LYS A 372 38.52 -11.59 -10.55
N ASN A 373 38.33 -10.50 -9.82
CA ASN A 373 39.32 -9.41 -9.75
C ASN A 373 40.08 -9.35 -8.40
N GLY A 374 39.89 -10.34 -7.51
CA GLY A 374 40.63 -10.37 -6.23
C GLY A 374 40.30 -9.20 -5.30
N LEU A 375 39.02 -8.81 -5.24
CA LEU A 375 38.51 -7.65 -4.48
C LEU A 375 37.87 -8.03 -3.14
N GLN A 376 38.05 -9.27 -2.67
CA GLN A 376 37.50 -9.74 -1.41
C GLN A 376 37.95 -8.83 -0.25
N GLY A 377 36.98 -8.36 0.55
CA GLY A 377 37.22 -7.39 1.63
C GLY A 377 37.63 -5.97 1.18
N LYS A 378 37.79 -5.71 -0.13
CA LYS A 378 38.14 -4.39 -0.68
C LYS A 378 36.91 -3.64 -1.19
N LEU A 379 35.96 -4.36 -1.81
CA LEU A 379 34.68 -3.81 -2.25
C LEU A 379 33.60 -4.15 -1.23
N LYS A 380 33.41 -3.25 -0.24
CA LYS A 380 32.47 -3.44 0.88
C LYS A 380 31.34 -2.41 0.85
N PHE A 381 30.17 -2.78 1.34
CA PHE A 381 28.97 -1.94 1.32
C PHE A 381 28.25 -1.89 2.67
N ASN A 382 27.58 -0.77 2.95
CA ASN A 382 26.61 -0.64 4.03
C ASN A 382 25.23 -1.01 3.48
N LEU A 383 24.66 -2.12 3.94
CA LEU A 383 23.52 -2.77 3.29
C LEU A 383 22.23 -2.66 4.12
N PHE A 384 21.18 -2.14 3.48
CA PHE A 384 19.87 -1.87 4.06
C PHE A 384 18.77 -2.63 3.29
N VAL A 385 17.98 -3.42 4.01
CA VAL A 385 17.06 -4.42 3.44
C VAL A 385 15.78 -4.44 4.26
N GLY A 386 14.65 -4.86 3.69
CA GLY A 386 13.43 -5.05 4.48
C GLY A 386 13.62 -6.05 5.63
N ALA A 387 14.01 -7.28 5.29
CA ALA A 387 14.41 -8.32 6.25
C ALA A 387 15.55 -9.17 5.65
N SER A 388 15.43 -10.50 5.61
CA SER A 388 16.41 -11.39 4.97
C SER A 388 16.17 -11.58 3.47
N THR A 389 17.22 -11.87 2.70
CA THR A 389 17.16 -12.23 1.27
C THR A 389 17.58 -13.68 1.03
N GLY A 390 17.68 -14.09 -0.24
CA GLY A 390 18.14 -15.43 -0.63
C GLY A 390 19.61 -15.67 -0.31
N ALA A 391 19.92 -16.87 0.20
CA ALA A 391 21.26 -17.24 0.64
C ALA A 391 22.32 -17.18 -0.47
N GLU A 392 21.92 -17.41 -1.73
CA GLU A 392 22.81 -17.32 -2.88
C GLU A 392 23.35 -15.90 -3.14
N THR A 393 22.72 -14.87 -2.55
CA THR A 393 23.17 -13.47 -2.64
C THR A 393 23.92 -13.06 -1.36
N GLU A 394 23.21 -12.79 -0.27
CA GLU A 394 23.79 -12.25 0.97
C GLU A 394 24.82 -13.16 1.62
N ASP A 395 24.57 -14.46 1.67
CA ASP A 395 25.46 -15.40 2.34
C ASP A 395 26.78 -15.53 1.54
N ARG A 396 26.70 -15.47 0.21
CA ARG A 396 27.88 -15.39 -0.67
C ARG A 396 28.63 -14.07 -0.49
N TRP A 397 27.94 -12.93 -0.42
CA TRP A 397 28.55 -11.63 -0.13
C TRP A 397 29.30 -11.63 1.22
N ALA A 398 28.75 -12.32 2.23
CA ALA A 398 29.41 -12.47 3.53
C ALA A 398 30.69 -13.34 3.48
N VAL A 399 30.73 -14.35 2.59
CA VAL A 399 31.95 -15.15 2.31
C VAL A 399 33.03 -14.28 1.67
N LEU A 400 32.64 -13.39 0.74
CA LEU A 400 33.54 -12.49 0.02
C LEU A 400 33.92 -11.23 0.82
N ASP A 401 33.45 -11.13 2.08
CA ASP A 401 33.63 -9.98 2.97
C ASP A 401 33.15 -8.66 2.36
N MET A 402 32.06 -8.69 1.58
CA MET A 402 31.50 -7.52 0.88
C MET A 402 30.54 -6.69 1.75
N ILE A 403 30.20 -7.15 2.96
CA ILE A 403 29.22 -6.49 3.84
C ILE A 403 29.96 -5.85 5.01
N ASP A 404 29.82 -4.54 5.16
CA ASP A 404 30.41 -3.78 6.27
C ASP A 404 29.38 -3.49 7.37
N ARG A 405 28.17 -3.08 6.98
CA ARG A 405 27.00 -2.95 7.85
C ARG A 405 25.80 -3.69 7.28
N ARG A 406 24.95 -4.26 8.13
CA ARG A 406 23.69 -4.93 7.73
C ARG A 406 22.54 -4.63 8.69
N TYR A 407 21.37 -4.35 8.14
CA TYR A 407 20.13 -4.08 8.90
C TYR A 407 18.88 -4.58 8.16
N PRO A 408 17.77 -4.90 8.85
CA PRO A 408 17.62 -5.11 10.30
C PRO A 408 17.56 -6.61 10.67
N HIS A 409 17.47 -7.51 9.70
CA HIS A 409 17.29 -8.94 9.94
C HIS A 409 18.00 -9.73 8.85
N GLN A 410 18.65 -10.84 9.20
CA GLN A 410 19.35 -11.69 8.23
C GLN A 410 19.05 -13.16 8.46
N VAL A 411 19.22 -13.97 7.40
CA VAL A 411 19.24 -15.43 7.49
C VAL A 411 20.36 -15.92 6.59
N GLY A 412 21.34 -16.59 7.17
CA GLY A 412 22.42 -17.24 6.43
C GLY A 412 23.53 -17.71 7.36
N ARG A 413 24.23 -18.78 6.98
CA ARG A 413 25.26 -19.38 7.84
C ARG A 413 26.48 -18.47 7.92
N ASN A 414 26.95 -17.98 6.78
CA ASN A 414 28.17 -17.20 6.66
C ASN A 414 27.97 -15.74 7.10
N ILE A 415 26.82 -15.14 6.81
CA ILE A 415 26.48 -13.80 7.30
C ILE A 415 26.37 -13.79 8.84
N LYS A 416 25.65 -14.76 9.44
CA LYS A 416 25.61 -14.94 10.90
C LYS A 416 27.00 -15.13 11.50
N LYS A 417 27.84 -15.97 10.88
CA LYS A 417 29.24 -16.16 11.30
C LYS A 417 30.04 -14.85 11.21
N GLY A 418 29.82 -14.05 10.18
CA GLY A 418 30.46 -12.74 10.02
C GLY A 418 30.06 -11.75 11.11
N ILE A 419 28.77 -11.73 11.48
CA ILE A 419 28.24 -10.89 12.58
C ILE A 419 28.85 -11.30 13.91
N ASN A 420 28.74 -12.59 14.27
CA ASN A 420 29.23 -13.09 15.56
C ASN A 420 30.76 -13.05 15.68
N ALA A 421 31.49 -12.97 14.56
CA ALA A 421 32.94 -12.75 14.54
C ALA A 421 33.33 -11.25 14.52
N GLY A 422 32.36 -10.33 14.52
CA GLY A 422 32.61 -8.88 14.48
C GLY A 422 33.06 -8.32 13.12
N ARG A 423 33.05 -9.13 12.05
CA ARG A 423 33.41 -8.69 10.68
C ARG A 423 32.31 -7.88 9.99
N ILE A 424 31.06 -8.15 10.35
CA ILE A 424 29.87 -7.48 9.83
C ILE A 424 29.21 -6.76 10.99
N ARG A 425 29.08 -5.44 10.90
CA ARG A 425 28.39 -4.65 11.91
C ARG A 425 26.88 -4.78 11.69
N PHE A 426 26.19 -5.35 12.66
CA PHE A 426 24.75 -5.62 12.55
C PHE A 426 24.01 -4.95 13.69
N ALA A 427 22.84 -4.40 13.38
CA ALA A 427 21.85 -4.11 14.40
C ALA A 427 20.50 -4.59 13.89
N ASP A 428 19.82 -5.33 14.73
CA ASP A 428 18.42 -5.66 14.56
C ASP A 428 17.54 -4.59 15.19
N LYS A 429 16.41 -4.37 14.53
CA LYS A 429 15.41 -3.39 14.91
C LYS A 429 14.05 -4.01 14.64
N HIS A 430 13.06 -3.63 15.43
CA HIS A 430 11.64 -3.77 15.08
C HIS A 430 11.42 -3.47 13.60
N LEU A 431 10.81 -4.41 12.87
CA LEU A 431 10.66 -4.29 11.42
C LEU A 431 9.72 -3.15 11.04
N SER A 432 8.79 -2.79 11.90
CA SER A 432 7.95 -1.59 11.73
C SER A 432 8.75 -0.29 11.81
N MET A 433 9.81 -0.26 12.64
CA MET A 433 10.57 0.95 12.96
C MET A 433 11.78 1.15 12.05
N PHE A 434 12.43 0.07 11.58
CA PHE A 434 13.56 0.16 10.67
C PHE A 434 13.33 1.11 9.46
N PRO A 435 12.26 0.97 8.67
CA PRO A 435 12.02 1.86 7.53
C PRO A 435 11.78 3.31 7.96
N GLN A 436 11.17 3.54 9.12
CA GLN A 436 10.96 4.88 9.67
C GLN A 436 12.29 5.53 10.09
N ASP A 437 13.11 4.81 10.85
CA ASP A 437 14.43 5.25 11.30
C ASP A 437 15.35 5.54 10.11
N LEU A 438 15.18 4.81 9.01
CA LEU A 438 15.84 5.10 7.73
C LEU A 438 15.39 6.43 7.14
N VAL A 439 14.09 6.68 7.04
CA VAL A 439 13.56 7.96 6.52
C VAL A 439 13.92 9.13 7.43
N TYR A 440 14.03 8.91 8.75
CA TYR A 440 14.51 9.91 9.71
C TYR A 440 16.01 10.20 9.58
N GLY A 441 16.75 9.39 8.82
CA GLY A 441 18.16 9.58 8.55
C GLY A 441 19.09 9.00 9.62
N PHE A 442 18.62 8.18 10.57
CA PHE A 442 19.49 7.61 11.61
C PHE A 442 20.55 6.67 11.05
N TYR A 443 20.25 5.99 9.94
CA TYR A 443 21.19 5.11 9.27
C TYR A 443 22.14 5.83 8.30
N THR A 444 21.84 7.09 7.96
CA THR A 444 22.68 7.95 7.08
C THR A 444 23.30 9.12 7.85
N LYS A 445 23.11 9.22 9.17
CA LYS A 445 23.58 10.33 10.01
C LYS A 445 25.10 10.56 9.96
N ASP A 446 25.87 9.49 9.77
CA ASP A 446 27.34 9.53 9.73
C ASP A 446 27.88 9.76 8.31
N LYS A 447 26.99 9.86 7.31
CA LYS A 447 27.36 10.08 5.91
C LYS A 447 27.62 11.57 5.71
N LYS A 448 28.81 11.91 5.21
CA LYS A 448 29.29 13.31 5.14
C LYS A 448 28.58 14.15 4.06
N ASP A 449 28.27 13.54 2.92
CA ASP A 449 27.94 14.29 1.70
C ASP A 449 26.44 14.27 1.37
N SER A 450 25.63 13.47 2.07
CA SER A 450 24.19 13.32 1.80
C SER A 450 23.49 12.55 2.92
N HIS A 451 22.21 12.83 3.14
CA HIS A 451 21.34 12.04 4.02
C HIS A 451 20.65 10.87 3.31
N LYS A 452 20.95 10.62 2.02
CA LYS A 452 20.32 9.59 1.19
C LYS A 452 21.23 8.36 0.99
N LEU A 453 20.61 7.24 0.62
CA LEU A 453 21.28 6.06 0.10
C LEU A 453 21.89 6.35 -1.27
N ASP A 454 23.09 5.82 -1.51
CA ASP A 454 23.84 6.04 -2.74
C ASP A 454 23.20 5.40 -3.97
N VAL A 455 22.60 4.22 -3.78
CA VAL A 455 21.87 3.48 -4.82
C VAL A 455 20.90 2.51 -4.16
N VAL A 456 19.73 2.34 -4.78
CA VAL A 456 18.75 1.31 -4.40
C VAL A 456 18.51 0.37 -5.57
N ILE A 457 18.56 -0.93 -5.29
CA ILE A 457 18.27 -1.99 -6.27
C ILE A 457 16.95 -2.65 -5.89
N VAL A 458 15.95 -2.57 -6.75
CA VAL A 458 14.62 -3.12 -6.49
C VAL A 458 14.26 -4.16 -7.53
N GLU A 459 13.81 -5.33 -7.08
CA GLU A 459 13.14 -6.30 -7.96
C GLU A 459 11.70 -5.85 -8.23
N ALA A 460 11.30 -5.89 -9.50
CA ALA A 460 9.97 -5.55 -9.96
C ALA A 460 9.39 -6.67 -10.83
N THR A 461 8.08 -6.88 -10.77
CA THR A 461 7.38 -7.76 -11.72
C THR A 461 6.84 -6.98 -12.93
N ALA A 462 6.65 -5.67 -12.78
CA ALA A 462 6.30 -4.75 -13.85
C ALA A 462 6.69 -3.31 -13.48
N ILE A 463 6.74 -2.45 -14.50
CA ILE A 463 6.81 -1.00 -14.36
C ILE A 463 5.57 -0.43 -15.05
N THR A 464 4.80 0.37 -14.33
CA THR A 464 3.56 0.98 -14.86
C THR A 464 3.86 2.05 -15.91
N GLU A 465 2.82 2.56 -16.55
CA GLU A 465 2.82 3.66 -17.51
C GLU A 465 3.41 4.95 -16.90
N ASP A 466 3.11 5.19 -15.62
CA ASP A 466 3.65 6.30 -14.83
C ASP A 466 5.10 6.07 -14.38
N GLY A 467 5.66 4.90 -14.65
CA GLY A 467 7.01 4.51 -14.24
C GLY A 467 7.08 3.98 -12.81
N TRP A 468 5.94 3.61 -12.20
CA TRP A 468 5.91 3.09 -10.83
C TRP A 468 6.33 1.62 -10.80
N VAL A 469 6.92 1.22 -9.68
CA VAL A 469 7.48 -0.13 -9.51
C VAL A 469 6.40 -1.04 -8.94
N VAL A 470 6.03 -2.10 -9.67
CA VAL A 470 5.19 -3.18 -9.14
C VAL A 470 6.11 -4.22 -8.46
N PRO A 471 6.06 -4.38 -7.13
CA PRO A 471 6.93 -5.34 -6.43
C PRO A 471 6.63 -6.79 -6.81
N GLY A 472 7.46 -7.71 -6.32
CA GLY A 472 7.24 -9.16 -6.41
C GLY A 472 6.46 -9.72 -5.22
N ALA A 473 6.89 -10.89 -4.76
CA ALA A 473 6.30 -11.61 -3.63
C ALA A 473 6.56 -10.94 -2.27
N SER A 474 7.31 -9.84 -2.20
CA SER A 474 7.41 -9.01 -1.00
C SER A 474 7.42 -7.51 -1.31
N VAL A 475 6.98 -6.73 -0.33
CA VAL A 475 7.13 -5.27 -0.32
C VAL A 475 8.28 -4.88 0.61
N GLY A 476 8.27 -5.37 1.85
CA GLY A 476 9.28 -5.03 2.85
C GLY A 476 9.40 -3.51 3.06
N ALA A 477 10.65 -3.02 3.13
CA ALA A 477 10.98 -1.59 3.24
C ALA A 477 11.17 -0.90 1.87
N THR A 478 10.74 -1.52 0.77
CA THR A 478 10.99 -1.01 -0.60
C THR A 478 10.50 0.43 -0.81
N PRO A 479 9.29 0.84 -0.37
CA PRO A 479 8.84 2.22 -0.50
C PRO A 479 9.79 3.23 0.17
N GLU A 480 10.25 2.93 1.38
CA GLU A 480 11.11 3.81 2.17
C GLU A 480 12.56 3.82 1.65
N LEU A 481 13.06 2.69 1.15
CA LEU A 481 14.35 2.63 0.46
C LEU A 481 14.34 3.55 -0.78
N LEU A 482 13.29 3.47 -1.60
CA LEU A 482 13.14 4.29 -2.81
C LEU A 482 12.93 5.78 -2.49
N GLN A 483 12.22 6.09 -1.39
CA GLN A 483 12.11 7.45 -0.86
C GLN A 483 13.48 8.04 -0.47
N MET A 484 14.39 7.19 -0.01
CA MET A 484 15.70 7.56 0.51
C MET A 484 16.82 7.55 -0.52
N THR A 485 16.53 7.50 -1.83
CA THR A 485 17.57 7.57 -2.87
C THR A 485 17.23 8.52 -4.02
N ASP A 486 18.27 8.90 -4.76
CA ASP A 486 18.18 9.60 -6.05
C ASP A 486 18.68 8.73 -7.22
N LYS A 487 19.10 7.48 -6.96
CA LYS A 487 19.60 6.53 -7.97
C LYS A 487 18.95 5.17 -7.77
N ILE A 488 18.09 4.79 -8.71
CA ILE A 488 17.32 3.56 -8.67
C ILE A 488 17.78 2.65 -9.80
N ILE A 489 18.06 1.40 -9.47
CA ILE A 489 18.24 0.33 -10.45
C ILE A 489 17.05 -0.63 -10.29
N ILE A 490 16.32 -0.86 -11.38
CA ILE A 490 15.16 -1.75 -11.37
C ILE A 490 15.52 -3.06 -12.07
N GLU A 491 15.46 -4.17 -11.33
CA GLU A 491 15.60 -5.52 -11.87
C GLU A 491 14.19 -6.06 -12.17
N VAL A 492 13.79 -6.09 -13.44
CA VAL A 492 12.46 -6.55 -13.85
C VAL A 492 12.51 -8.06 -14.09
N ASN A 493 11.84 -8.82 -13.23
CA ASN A 493 11.80 -10.27 -13.29
C ASN A 493 10.70 -10.77 -14.23
N THR A 494 11.09 -11.25 -15.41
CA THR A 494 10.17 -11.75 -16.44
C THR A 494 9.85 -13.24 -16.30
N ARG A 495 10.50 -13.95 -15.36
CA ARG A 495 10.24 -15.37 -15.07
C ARG A 495 8.93 -15.62 -14.34
N ILE A 496 8.50 -14.65 -13.54
CA ILE A 496 7.32 -14.75 -12.67
C ILE A 496 6.14 -13.90 -13.18
N PRO A 497 4.88 -14.22 -12.80
CA PRO A 497 3.71 -13.41 -13.14
C PRO A 497 3.83 -11.96 -12.66
N SER A 498 3.00 -11.05 -13.19
CA SER A 498 2.91 -9.70 -12.63
C SER A 498 2.10 -9.76 -11.36
N PHE A 499 2.63 -9.18 -10.28
CA PHE A 499 1.95 -9.12 -9.00
C PHE A 499 1.06 -7.87 -8.89
N GLU A 500 0.88 -7.13 -9.99
CA GLU A 500 0.08 -5.92 -10.03
C GLU A 500 -1.34 -6.14 -9.50
N GLY A 501 -1.73 -5.31 -8.53
CA GLY A 501 -3.00 -5.40 -7.82
C GLY A 501 -2.94 -6.21 -6.52
N LEU A 502 -1.86 -6.94 -6.25
CA LEU A 502 -1.68 -7.65 -4.98
C LEU A 502 -1.24 -6.71 -3.86
N HIS A 503 -0.53 -5.62 -4.19
CA HIS A 503 0.07 -4.72 -3.20
C HIS A 503 -0.84 -3.56 -2.80
N ASP A 504 -0.62 -3.03 -1.60
CA ASP A 504 -1.22 -1.82 -1.05
C ASP A 504 -0.11 -0.95 -0.45
N ILE A 505 0.34 0.04 -1.22
CA ILE A 505 1.56 0.81 -0.96
C ILE A 505 1.23 2.19 -0.39
N THR A 506 1.80 2.48 0.77
CA THR A 506 1.80 3.82 1.38
C THR A 506 3.22 4.38 1.40
N THR A 507 3.34 5.70 1.40
CA THR A 507 4.61 6.39 1.61
C THR A 507 4.82 6.68 3.10
N CYS A 508 6.09 6.73 3.53
CA CYS A 508 6.40 7.05 4.92
C CYS A 508 6.38 8.57 5.15
N ASN A 509 5.31 9.03 5.80
CA ASN A 509 5.20 10.40 6.29
C ASN A 509 6.00 10.58 7.59
N VAL A 510 6.73 11.69 7.68
CA VAL A 510 7.54 12.03 8.85
C VAL A 510 6.73 12.82 9.90
N PRO A 511 6.95 12.60 11.21
CA PRO A 511 6.40 13.45 12.27
C PRO A 511 6.83 14.93 12.13
N PRO A 512 6.06 15.88 12.69
CA PRO A 512 4.93 15.69 13.60
C PRO A 512 3.57 15.50 12.90
N SER A 513 3.51 15.58 11.57
CA SER A 513 2.25 15.57 10.81
C SER A 513 1.94 14.23 10.13
N ARG A 514 2.40 13.12 10.72
CA ARG A 514 2.09 11.78 10.23
C ARG A 514 0.58 11.52 10.39
N LEU A 515 -0.06 11.08 9.31
CA LEU A 515 -1.46 10.73 9.29
C LEU A 515 -1.70 9.33 9.87
N PRO A 516 -2.85 9.07 10.52
CA PRO A 516 -3.21 7.73 10.98
C PRO A 516 -3.44 6.79 9.80
N TYR A 517 -3.18 5.50 10.01
CA TYR A 517 -3.52 4.47 9.02
C TYR A 517 -5.02 4.16 9.10
N LEU A 518 -5.76 4.35 8.00
CA LEU A 518 -7.20 4.10 7.93
C LEU A 518 -7.53 2.62 7.68
N ILE A 519 -6.92 1.73 8.47
CA ILE A 519 -7.13 0.27 8.43
C ILE A 519 -7.98 -0.11 9.64
N MET A 520 -9.14 -0.71 9.37
CA MET A 520 -10.12 -1.23 10.35
C MET A 520 -10.35 -2.74 10.18
N GLY A 521 -10.05 -3.29 9.00
CA GLY A 521 -10.02 -4.74 8.70
C GLY A 521 -8.73 -5.15 7.99
N SER A 522 -8.43 -6.45 7.96
CA SER A 522 -7.22 -6.97 7.29
C SER A 522 -7.25 -6.76 5.76
N GLU A 523 -8.44 -6.59 5.19
CA GLU A 523 -8.71 -6.45 3.76
C GLU A 523 -8.62 -5.01 3.23
N ASP A 524 -8.65 -4.00 4.11
CA ASP A 524 -8.72 -2.59 3.71
C ASP A 524 -7.51 -2.19 2.87
N ARG A 525 -7.73 -1.46 1.77
CA ARG A 525 -6.64 -0.91 0.95
C ARG A 525 -6.63 0.61 1.09
N ILE A 526 -5.50 1.17 1.50
CA ILE A 526 -5.36 2.60 1.84
C ILE A 526 -4.32 3.31 0.97
N GLY A 527 -3.71 2.61 0.03
CA GLY A 527 -2.59 3.05 -0.78
C GLY A 527 -2.76 2.72 -2.26
N THR A 528 -1.62 2.56 -2.94
CA THR A 528 -1.55 2.30 -4.39
C THR A 528 -1.10 0.87 -4.69
N ALA A 529 -1.43 0.36 -5.87
CA ALA A 529 -1.06 -1.00 -6.29
C ALA A 529 0.42 -1.18 -6.69
N ALA A 530 1.17 -0.07 -6.77
CA ALA A 530 2.59 -0.02 -7.14
C ALA A 530 3.28 1.07 -6.32
N VAL A 531 4.60 0.99 -6.19
CA VAL A 531 5.42 1.99 -5.46
C VAL A 531 5.66 3.21 -6.35
N PRO A 532 5.13 4.39 -5.99
CA PRO A 532 5.38 5.61 -6.75
C PRO A 532 6.85 6.00 -6.68
N ILE A 533 7.47 6.25 -7.83
CA ILE A 533 8.83 6.78 -7.93
C ILE A 533 8.89 7.90 -8.96
N ASP A 534 9.94 8.72 -8.87
CA ASP A 534 10.33 9.63 -9.94
C ASP A 534 11.13 8.84 -11.01
N PRO A 535 10.61 8.68 -12.24
CA PRO A 535 11.28 7.91 -13.29
C PRO A 535 12.66 8.46 -13.70
N GLU A 536 12.93 9.74 -13.43
CA GLU A 536 14.23 10.35 -13.71
C GLU A 536 15.33 9.82 -12.80
N LYS A 537 14.98 9.36 -11.59
CA LYS A 537 15.91 8.71 -10.66
C LYS A 537 16.34 7.31 -11.10
N VAL A 538 15.62 6.69 -12.04
CA VAL A 538 16.02 5.38 -12.58
C VAL A 538 17.29 5.58 -13.40
N ILE A 539 18.36 4.88 -13.06
CA ILE A 539 19.64 4.95 -13.79
C ILE A 539 19.91 3.70 -14.61
N ALA A 540 19.21 2.60 -14.32
CA ALA A 540 19.33 1.34 -15.04
C ALA A 540 18.05 0.50 -14.89
N VAL A 541 17.69 -0.20 -15.96
CA VAL A 541 16.75 -1.32 -15.96
C VAL A 541 17.53 -2.57 -16.34
N VAL A 542 17.34 -3.66 -15.60
CA VAL A 542 17.98 -4.96 -15.85
C VAL A 542 16.89 -6.02 -15.96
N GLU A 543 16.93 -6.86 -16.99
CA GLU A 543 16.05 -8.02 -17.08
C GLU A 543 16.58 -9.18 -16.23
N SER A 544 15.70 -9.86 -15.49
CA SER A 544 16.01 -11.03 -14.69
C SER A 544 15.05 -12.18 -15.04
N ASP A 545 15.58 -13.39 -15.07
CA ASP A 545 14.84 -14.62 -15.37
C ASP A 545 14.92 -15.65 -14.23
N ARG A 546 15.36 -15.23 -13.04
CA ARG A 546 15.58 -16.11 -11.89
C ARG A 546 14.40 -16.10 -10.93
N PRO A 547 13.84 -17.26 -10.55
CA PRO A 547 12.78 -17.31 -9.54
C PRO A 547 13.32 -17.04 -8.13
N ASP A 548 12.42 -16.74 -7.19
CA ASP A 548 12.77 -16.75 -5.76
C ASP A 548 13.18 -18.16 -5.31
N ASN A 549 14.18 -18.24 -4.42
CA ASN A 549 14.74 -19.50 -3.94
C ASN A 549 14.58 -19.66 -2.42
N THR A 550 13.46 -20.23 -2.01
CA THR A 550 13.06 -20.38 -0.61
C THR A 550 13.35 -21.76 -0.01
N GLY A 551 13.73 -22.74 -0.85
CA GLY A 551 13.90 -24.15 -0.48
C GLY A 551 12.58 -24.89 -0.25
N PRO A 552 12.63 -26.22 -0.01
CA PRO A 552 11.43 -27.01 0.28
C PRO A 552 10.84 -26.65 1.65
N ASN A 553 9.52 -26.81 1.78
CA ASN A 553 8.86 -26.68 3.08
C ASN A 553 9.23 -27.88 3.98
N THR A 554 9.38 -27.63 5.28
CA THR A 554 9.63 -28.70 6.26
C THR A 554 8.31 -29.09 6.92
N PRO A 555 7.89 -30.37 6.87
CA PRO A 555 6.61 -30.80 7.44
C PRO A 555 6.62 -30.74 8.96
N ALA A 556 5.44 -30.58 9.55
CA ALA A 556 5.26 -30.62 11.00
C ALA A 556 5.59 -32.00 11.58
N ASP A 557 6.43 -32.03 12.61
CA ASP A 557 6.76 -33.22 13.40
C ASP A 557 5.77 -33.42 14.57
N ALA A 558 5.92 -34.53 15.31
CA ALA A 558 5.03 -34.87 16.42
C ALA A 558 5.05 -33.81 17.54
N THR A 559 6.22 -33.25 17.85
CA THR A 559 6.40 -32.17 18.83
C THR A 559 5.63 -30.92 18.41
N SER A 560 5.79 -30.50 17.15
CA SER A 560 5.11 -29.32 16.59
C SER A 560 3.59 -29.51 16.56
N LYS A 561 3.10 -30.73 16.29
CA LYS A 561 1.68 -31.07 16.34
C LYS A 561 1.11 -31.04 17.75
N ALA A 562 1.87 -31.53 18.75
CA ALA A 562 1.45 -31.47 20.15
C ALA A 562 1.31 -30.01 20.63
N ILE A 563 2.30 -29.16 20.31
CA ILE A 563 2.25 -27.72 20.58
C ILE A 563 1.02 -27.08 19.93
N ALA A 564 0.78 -27.37 18.64
CA ALA A 564 -0.39 -26.86 17.93
C ALA A 564 -1.72 -27.32 18.56
N GLY A 565 -1.79 -28.58 19.01
CA GLY A 565 -2.97 -29.13 19.69
C GLY A 565 -3.31 -28.37 20.97
N HIS A 566 -2.34 -28.19 21.87
CA HIS A 566 -2.55 -27.42 23.11
C HIS A 566 -3.04 -25.99 22.84
N LEU A 567 -2.49 -25.37 21.79
CA LEU A 567 -2.87 -24.02 21.40
C LEU A 567 -4.29 -23.94 20.83
N ILE A 568 -4.68 -24.89 19.97
CA ILE A 568 -6.03 -24.95 19.40
C ILE A 568 -7.08 -25.23 20.47
N ASP A 569 -6.77 -26.12 21.42
CA ASP A 569 -7.63 -26.40 22.58
C ASP A 569 -7.83 -25.14 23.44
N PHE A 570 -6.76 -24.39 23.68
CA PHE A 570 -6.84 -23.11 24.39
C PHE A 570 -7.69 -22.08 23.64
N LEU A 571 -7.46 -21.88 22.33
CA LEU A 571 -8.26 -20.94 21.54
C LEU A 571 -9.74 -21.35 21.51
N SER A 572 -10.03 -22.65 21.41
CA SER A 572 -11.40 -23.17 21.47
C SER A 572 -12.04 -22.90 22.83
N SER A 573 -11.28 -23.05 23.91
CA SER A 573 -11.73 -22.71 25.27
C SER A 573 -12.02 -21.21 25.41
N GLU A 574 -11.18 -20.33 24.87
CA GLU A 574 -11.42 -18.88 24.89
C GLU A 574 -12.69 -18.49 24.12
N VAL A 575 -12.99 -19.18 23.01
CA VAL A 575 -14.25 -19.00 22.26
C VAL A 575 -15.44 -19.49 23.08
N ASN A 576 -15.38 -20.71 23.63
CA ASN A 576 -16.46 -21.28 24.44
C ASN A 576 -16.79 -20.45 25.68
N GLN A 577 -15.80 -19.72 26.20
CA GLN A 577 -15.96 -18.82 27.35
C GLN A 577 -16.34 -17.38 26.96
N GLY A 578 -16.54 -17.10 25.66
CA GLY A 578 -16.93 -15.79 25.15
C GLY A 578 -15.84 -14.71 25.20
N ARG A 579 -14.57 -15.09 25.37
CA ARG A 579 -13.43 -14.15 25.41
C ARG A 579 -12.83 -13.86 24.02
N LEU A 580 -13.01 -14.81 23.10
CA LEU A 580 -12.75 -14.65 21.66
C LEU A 580 -14.04 -14.94 20.87
N PRO A 581 -14.24 -14.31 19.71
CA PRO A 581 -15.34 -14.65 18.82
C PRO A 581 -15.07 -15.97 18.08
N GLU A 582 -16.09 -16.59 17.49
CA GLU A 582 -16.00 -17.89 16.79
C GLU A 582 -15.02 -17.91 15.63
N ASN A 583 -14.86 -16.77 14.94
CA ASN A 583 -13.91 -16.58 13.84
C ASN A 583 -12.53 -16.10 14.31
N LEU A 584 -12.27 -16.15 15.63
CA LEU A 584 -11.09 -15.61 16.29
C LEU A 584 -10.87 -14.12 15.95
N LEU A 585 -9.64 -13.65 16.14
CA LEU A 585 -9.18 -12.33 15.72
C LEU A 585 -8.05 -12.49 14.71
N PRO A 586 -7.67 -11.43 13.99
CA PRO A 586 -6.63 -11.54 12.97
C PRO A 586 -5.35 -12.20 13.47
N LEU A 587 -4.97 -13.30 12.83
CA LEU A 587 -3.84 -14.11 13.26
C LEU A 587 -2.52 -13.57 12.69
N GLN A 588 -1.50 -13.51 13.55
CA GLN A 588 -0.11 -13.44 13.15
C GLN A 588 0.61 -14.72 13.56
N SER A 589 1.37 -15.28 12.62
CA SER A 589 2.22 -16.44 12.86
C SER A 589 3.62 -16.19 12.31
N GLY A 590 4.63 -16.56 13.09
CA GLY A 590 6.03 -16.58 12.64
C GLY A 590 6.32 -17.65 11.57
N ILE A 591 7.60 -17.87 11.30
CA ILE A 591 8.10 -18.87 10.33
C ILE A 591 8.59 -20.13 11.05
N GLY A 592 8.41 -21.30 10.44
CA GLY A 592 9.02 -22.56 10.86
C GLY A 592 8.02 -23.69 11.15
N ASN A 593 8.53 -24.84 11.56
CA ASN A 593 7.74 -26.08 11.68
C ASN A 593 6.55 -25.96 12.63
N ILE A 594 6.72 -25.26 13.77
CA ILE A 594 5.65 -25.08 14.75
C ILE A 594 4.57 -24.14 14.20
N ALA A 595 4.97 -23.00 13.62
CA ALA A 595 4.05 -22.09 12.95
C ALA A 595 3.23 -22.81 11.86
N ASN A 596 3.89 -23.63 11.03
CA ASN A 596 3.23 -24.46 10.04
C ASN A 596 2.24 -25.46 10.65
N ALA A 597 2.60 -26.10 11.77
CA ALA A 597 1.71 -27.01 12.48
C ALA A 597 0.48 -26.30 13.04
N VAL A 598 0.65 -25.09 13.58
CA VAL A 598 -0.44 -24.25 14.09
C VAL A 598 -1.39 -23.85 12.96
N ILE A 599 -0.88 -23.31 11.85
CA ILE A 599 -1.71 -22.93 10.70
C ILE A 599 -2.43 -24.14 10.10
N GLY A 600 -1.74 -25.28 9.94
CA GLY A 600 -2.38 -26.51 9.45
C GLY A 600 -3.45 -27.05 10.42
N GLY A 601 -3.22 -26.94 11.72
CA GLY A 601 -4.21 -27.29 12.74
C GLY A 601 -5.42 -26.36 12.73
N LEU A 602 -5.23 -25.06 12.46
CA LEU A 602 -6.34 -24.11 12.29
C LEU A 602 -7.14 -24.38 11.01
N ALA A 603 -6.47 -24.74 9.91
CA ALA A 603 -7.14 -25.11 8.65
C ALA A 603 -8.04 -26.35 8.79
N SER A 604 -7.71 -27.25 9.73
CA SER A 604 -8.51 -28.44 10.05
C SER A 604 -9.39 -28.27 11.29
N GLY A 605 -9.18 -27.21 12.08
CA GLY A 605 -9.86 -26.93 13.33
C GLY A 605 -11.29 -26.38 13.17
N PRO A 606 -11.95 -26.01 14.27
CA PRO A 606 -13.37 -25.63 14.26
C PRO A 606 -13.65 -24.20 13.80
N PHE A 607 -12.62 -23.38 13.56
CA PHE A 607 -12.77 -21.94 13.32
C PHE A 607 -13.04 -21.65 11.83
N GLU A 608 -14.03 -20.81 11.57
CA GLU A 608 -14.47 -20.43 10.22
C GLU A 608 -14.29 -18.92 10.00
N ASN A 609 -14.19 -18.48 8.74
CA ASN A 609 -14.03 -17.06 8.37
C ASN A 609 -12.85 -16.36 9.08
N VAL A 610 -11.75 -17.10 9.27
CA VAL A 610 -10.56 -16.60 9.95
C VAL A 610 -9.93 -15.50 9.11
N MET A 611 -9.51 -14.43 9.78
CA MET A 611 -8.75 -13.34 9.16
C MET A 611 -7.28 -13.44 9.57
N VAL A 612 -6.38 -13.01 8.70
CA VAL A 612 -4.93 -13.02 8.94
C VAL A 612 -4.38 -11.61 8.77
N PHE A 613 -3.58 -11.17 9.73
CA PHE A 613 -2.77 -9.96 9.65
C PHE A 613 -1.40 -10.30 10.19
N THR A 614 -0.49 -10.65 9.30
CA THR A 614 0.80 -11.27 9.62
C THR A 614 1.93 -10.54 8.89
N GLU A 615 3.15 -11.00 9.12
CA GLU A 615 4.32 -10.56 8.36
C GLU A 615 4.48 -11.40 7.08
N VAL A 616 4.35 -12.72 7.21
CA VAL A 616 4.69 -13.69 6.15
C VAL A 616 3.63 -14.76 5.96
N LEU A 617 3.29 -15.04 4.70
CA LEU A 617 2.50 -16.21 4.30
C LEU A 617 3.43 -17.34 3.85
N GLN A 618 3.22 -18.54 4.39
CA GLN A 618 3.94 -19.78 4.06
C GLN A 618 3.00 -20.81 3.42
N ASP A 619 3.53 -21.91 2.88
CA ASP A 619 2.78 -22.93 2.12
C ASP A 619 1.47 -23.37 2.80
N THR A 620 1.48 -23.50 4.14
CA THR A 620 0.30 -23.93 4.93
C THR A 620 -0.88 -22.97 4.82
N PHE A 621 -0.66 -21.70 4.44
CA PHE A 621 -1.75 -20.77 4.14
C PHE A 621 -2.46 -21.12 2.82
N LEU A 622 -1.78 -21.74 1.85
CA LEU A 622 -2.45 -22.23 0.63
C LEU A 622 -3.46 -23.32 0.97
N ASP A 623 -3.11 -24.22 1.90
CA ASP A 623 -4.04 -25.22 2.42
C ASP A 623 -5.20 -24.58 3.20
N PHE A 624 -4.93 -23.51 3.94
CA PHE A 624 -5.95 -22.78 4.69
C PHE A 624 -6.91 -22.00 3.78
N PHE A 625 -6.42 -21.43 2.68
CA PHE A 625 -7.26 -20.85 1.63
C PHE A 625 -8.10 -21.92 0.92
N ASP A 626 -7.49 -23.05 0.57
CA ASP A 626 -8.18 -24.14 -0.13
C ASP A 626 -9.17 -24.89 0.79
N SER A 627 -9.09 -24.75 2.12
CA SER A 627 -10.10 -25.25 3.04
C SER A 627 -11.34 -24.35 3.18
N HIS A 628 -11.32 -23.17 2.55
CA HIS A 628 -12.36 -22.13 2.64
C HIS A 628 -12.59 -21.53 4.04
N LYS A 629 -11.72 -21.86 4.99
CA LYS A 629 -11.80 -21.34 6.37
C LYS A 629 -11.06 -20.03 6.56
N LEU A 630 -10.03 -19.76 5.75
CA LEU A 630 -9.33 -18.49 5.69
C LEU A 630 -10.07 -17.54 4.74
N LYS A 631 -10.63 -16.45 5.30
CA LYS A 631 -11.39 -15.45 4.55
C LYS A 631 -10.49 -14.44 3.83
N TYR A 632 -9.46 -13.94 4.51
CA TYR A 632 -8.54 -12.96 3.93
C TYR A 632 -7.19 -12.93 4.66
N ALA A 633 -6.11 -12.61 3.95
CA ALA A 633 -4.79 -12.44 4.54
C ALA A 633 -4.08 -11.14 4.15
N SER A 634 -3.57 -10.43 5.15
CA SER A 634 -2.66 -9.29 4.99
C SER A 634 -1.25 -9.70 5.43
N ALA A 635 -0.26 -9.40 4.60
CA ALA A 635 1.16 -9.67 4.86
C ALA A 635 2.07 -8.61 4.27
N THR A 636 3.38 -8.68 4.52
CA THR A 636 4.39 -7.95 3.71
C THR A 636 5.12 -8.85 2.73
N SER A 637 5.06 -10.17 2.93
CA SER A 637 5.81 -11.16 2.17
C SER A 637 5.07 -12.49 1.99
N ILE A 638 5.29 -13.14 0.85
CA ILE A 638 4.85 -14.50 0.53
C ILE A 638 6.09 -15.37 0.36
N ARG A 639 6.34 -16.26 1.31
CA ARG A 639 7.46 -17.20 1.30
C ARG A 639 6.96 -18.61 1.09
N PHE A 640 6.61 -18.94 -0.15
CA PHE A 640 6.25 -20.31 -0.51
C PHE A 640 7.46 -21.10 -0.98
N SER A 641 7.42 -22.43 -0.83
CA SER A 641 8.33 -23.34 -1.51
C SER A 641 8.16 -23.24 -3.03
N PRO A 642 9.10 -23.76 -3.85
CA PRO A 642 8.95 -23.79 -5.30
C PRO A 642 7.61 -24.41 -5.76
N ASP A 643 7.17 -25.50 -5.13
CA ASP A 643 5.89 -26.14 -5.44
C ASP A 643 4.70 -25.29 -4.97
N GLY A 644 4.84 -24.63 -3.81
CA GLY A 644 3.84 -23.68 -3.31
C GLY A 644 3.65 -22.49 -4.25
N PHE A 645 4.74 -21.95 -4.81
CA PHE A 645 4.66 -20.91 -5.84
C PHE A 645 4.01 -21.41 -7.13
N ASN A 646 4.33 -22.61 -7.60
CA ASN A 646 3.66 -23.21 -8.77
C ASN A 646 2.14 -23.28 -8.54
N ARG A 647 1.70 -23.84 -7.40
CA ARG A 647 0.28 -23.89 -7.02
C ARG A 647 -0.35 -22.50 -6.93
N PHE A 648 0.38 -21.53 -6.39
CA PHE A 648 -0.09 -20.15 -6.27
C PHE A 648 -0.30 -19.50 -7.64
N TYR A 649 0.61 -19.71 -8.58
CA TYR A 649 0.49 -19.20 -9.95
C TYR A 649 -0.60 -19.91 -10.75
N ASP A 650 -0.72 -21.22 -10.63
CA ASP A 650 -1.74 -22.01 -11.32
C ASP A 650 -3.17 -21.60 -10.89
N LYS A 651 -3.32 -21.15 -9.64
CA LYS A 651 -4.59 -20.65 -9.09
C LYS A 651 -4.56 -19.14 -8.81
N TRP A 652 -3.79 -18.38 -9.57
CA TRP A 652 -3.58 -16.95 -9.32
C TRP A 652 -4.89 -16.15 -9.19
N ALA A 653 -5.85 -16.38 -10.10
CA ALA A 653 -7.13 -15.69 -10.10
C ALA A 653 -7.97 -15.96 -8.84
N TYR A 654 -7.77 -17.10 -8.17
CA TYR A 654 -8.43 -17.42 -6.91
C TYR A 654 -7.74 -16.72 -5.73
N TYR A 655 -6.41 -16.86 -5.61
CA TYR A 655 -5.71 -16.35 -4.43
C TYR A 655 -5.53 -14.83 -4.41
N LYS A 656 -5.40 -14.18 -5.58
CA LYS A 656 -5.09 -12.75 -5.67
C LYS A 656 -6.10 -11.88 -4.93
N ASP A 657 -7.39 -12.22 -5.00
CA ASP A 657 -8.45 -11.43 -4.40
C ASP A 657 -8.66 -11.75 -2.91
N MET A 658 -7.94 -12.72 -2.36
CA MET A 658 -8.02 -13.14 -0.95
C MET A 658 -6.85 -12.64 -0.11
N LEU A 659 -5.92 -11.88 -0.69
CA LEU A 659 -4.78 -11.36 0.07
C LEU A 659 -4.28 -10.00 -0.42
N VAL A 660 -3.54 -9.32 0.46
CA VAL A 660 -2.89 -8.04 0.20
C VAL A 660 -1.48 -8.01 0.77
N LEU A 661 -0.55 -7.44 0.00
CA LEU A 661 0.83 -7.20 0.43
C LEU A 661 1.07 -5.72 0.73
N ARG A 662 1.50 -5.42 1.95
CA ARG A 662 1.73 -4.06 2.47
C ARG A 662 3.21 -3.82 2.73
N SER A 663 3.63 -2.56 2.84
CA SER A 663 4.97 -2.27 3.36
C SER A 663 5.12 -2.82 4.78
N GLN A 664 6.34 -3.20 5.16
CA GLN A 664 6.58 -3.76 6.50
C GLN A 664 6.28 -2.77 7.62
N GLN A 665 6.34 -1.47 7.33
CA GLN A 665 5.91 -0.43 8.25
C GLN A 665 4.42 -0.56 8.59
N VAL A 666 3.59 -0.91 7.62
CA VAL A 666 2.13 -1.04 7.79
C VAL A 666 1.77 -2.41 8.36
N SER A 667 2.30 -3.51 7.79
CA SER A 667 1.99 -4.87 8.26
C SER A 667 2.43 -5.12 9.70
N ASN A 668 3.41 -4.36 10.18
CA ASN A 668 3.93 -4.48 11.55
C ASN A 668 3.57 -3.25 12.40
N SER A 669 2.65 -2.38 11.96
CA SER A 669 2.32 -1.14 12.67
C SER A 669 1.68 -1.43 14.03
N PRO A 670 2.25 -0.95 15.16
CA PRO A 670 1.66 -1.08 16.49
C PRO A 670 0.23 -0.57 16.59
N GLU A 671 -0.08 0.54 15.89
CA GLU A 671 -1.42 1.12 15.83
C GLU A 671 -2.43 0.15 15.22
N VAL A 672 -2.06 -0.50 14.12
CA VAL A 672 -2.94 -1.41 13.38
C VAL A 672 -3.09 -2.73 14.12
N ILE A 673 -1.97 -3.31 14.59
CA ILE A 673 -1.97 -4.57 15.34
C ILE A 673 -2.90 -4.47 16.57
N ARG A 674 -2.77 -3.39 17.34
CA ARG A 674 -3.58 -3.18 18.54
C ARG A 674 -5.05 -2.89 18.21
N ARG A 675 -5.32 -2.13 17.14
CA ARG A 675 -6.69 -1.82 16.71
C ARG A 675 -7.43 -3.08 16.24
N LEU A 676 -6.77 -3.93 15.46
CA LEU A 676 -7.34 -5.19 14.98
C LEU A 676 -7.46 -6.24 16.09
N GLY A 677 -6.73 -6.05 17.20
CA GLY A 677 -6.71 -6.99 18.30
C GLY A 677 -6.09 -8.33 17.91
N SER A 678 -4.99 -8.30 17.15
CA SER A 678 -4.36 -9.51 16.61
C SER A 678 -4.03 -10.55 17.68
N ILE A 679 -3.99 -11.82 17.29
CA ILE A 679 -3.41 -12.92 18.09
C ILE A 679 -2.02 -13.19 17.54
N ALA A 680 -0.98 -12.96 18.34
CA ALA A 680 0.41 -13.07 17.93
C ALA A 680 1.05 -14.36 18.44
N MET A 681 1.67 -15.12 17.54
CA MET A 681 2.28 -16.43 17.85
C MET A 681 3.69 -16.49 17.31
N ASN A 682 4.69 -16.60 18.20
CA ASN A 682 6.10 -16.53 17.85
C ASN A 682 6.94 -17.59 18.57
N THR A 683 8.09 -17.95 17.97
CA THR A 683 9.01 -18.95 18.52
C THR A 683 10.25 -18.28 19.12
N PRO A 684 10.47 -18.37 20.44
CA PRO A 684 11.70 -17.90 21.06
C PRO A 684 12.84 -18.93 20.91
N VAL A 685 14.06 -18.49 21.18
CA VAL A 685 15.23 -19.32 21.49
C VAL A 685 15.01 -20.03 22.83
N GLU A 686 14.67 -19.26 23.85
CA GLU A 686 14.37 -19.69 25.22
C GLU A 686 13.44 -18.67 25.88
N PHE A 687 12.76 -19.08 26.95
CA PHE A 687 12.12 -18.17 27.88
C PHE A 687 12.43 -18.60 29.31
N ASP A 688 12.38 -17.68 30.26
CA ASP A 688 12.61 -18.04 31.65
C ASP A 688 11.34 -18.35 32.42
N ILE A 689 11.52 -18.82 33.66
CA ILE A 689 10.40 -19.16 34.54
C ILE A 689 9.50 -17.94 34.81
N TYR A 690 10.00 -16.71 34.76
CA TYR A 690 9.18 -15.52 34.98
C TYR A 690 8.42 -15.07 33.72
N GLY A 691 8.83 -15.56 32.56
CA GLY A 691 8.23 -15.26 31.28
C GLY A 691 8.96 -14.16 30.52
N HIS A 692 10.24 -13.91 30.77
CA HIS A 692 11.03 -13.12 29.82
C HIS A 692 11.40 -14.00 28.61
N GLY A 693 11.27 -13.46 27.41
CA GLY A 693 11.52 -14.15 26.14
C GLY A 693 12.81 -13.70 25.46
N ASN A 694 13.60 -14.66 25.00
CA ASN A 694 14.78 -14.46 24.17
C ASN A 694 14.49 -15.00 22.77
N SER A 695 14.49 -14.13 21.76
CA SER A 695 14.25 -14.49 20.35
C SER A 695 15.52 -14.41 19.50
N THR A 696 16.60 -13.79 19.99
CA THR A 696 17.72 -13.36 19.13
C THR A 696 19.07 -13.98 19.48
N MET A 697 19.42 -14.10 20.76
CA MET A 697 20.80 -14.33 21.18
C MET A 697 20.98 -15.67 21.91
N VAL A 698 21.67 -16.61 21.28
CA VAL A 698 22.07 -17.86 21.93
C VAL A 698 23.16 -17.56 22.97
N CYS A 699 22.96 -18.03 24.20
CA CYS A 699 23.85 -17.78 25.34
C CYS A 699 24.22 -16.30 25.51
N GLY A 700 23.23 -15.41 25.32
CA GLY A 700 23.33 -13.96 25.57
C GLY A 700 24.23 -13.15 24.64
N SER A 701 24.89 -13.77 23.65
CA SER A 701 25.89 -13.08 22.83
C SER A 701 25.95 -13.50 21.36
N SER A 702 25.51 -14.72 21.03
CA SER A 702 25.55 -15.21 19.65
C SER A 702 24.23 -14.92 18.94
N MET A 703 24.21 -13.88 18.09
CA MET A 703 23.07 -13.54 17.24
C MET A 703 22.66 -14.72 16.35
N LEU A 704 21.36 -14.99 16.31
CA LEU A 704 20.74 -15.97 15.43
C LEU A 704 20.38 -15.34 14.07
N ASN A 705 19.31 -14.54 14.04
CA ASN A 705 18.78 -13.95 12.80
C ASN A 705 18.55 -12.44 12.96
N GLY A 706 17.88 -12.05 14.04
CA GLY A 706 17.48 -10.70 14.41
C GLY A 706 16.07 -10.72 15.01
N LEU A 707 15.68 -9.67 15.72
CA LEU A 707 14.38 -9.57 16.41
C LEU A 707 13.17 -9.79 15.49
N GLY A 708 13.25 -9.28 14.26
CA GLY A 708 12.16 -9.34 13.29
C GLY A 708 10.92 -8.56 13.76
N GLY A 709 9.75 -8.93 13.26
CA GLY A 709 8.46 -8.36 13.68
C GLY A 709 7.89 -8.93 14.97
N SER A 710 8.54 -9.92 15.58
CA SER A 710 8.01 -10.62 16.77
C SER A 710 7.63 -9.64 17.88
N ALA A 711 8.51 -8.69 18.19
CA ALA A 711 8.27 -7.68 19.22
C ALA A 711 7.26 -6.59 18.80
N ASP A 712 7.10 -6.32 17.51
CA ASP A 712 6.02 -5.44 17.02
C ASP A 712 4.65 -6.05 17.34
N PHE A 713 4.50 -7.36 17.11
CA PHE A 713 3.26 -8.08 17.35
C PHE A 713 3.02 -8.38 18.83
N LEU A 714 3.98 -9.00 19.52
CA LEU A 714 3.80 -9.45 20.91
C LEU A 714 3.53 -8.28 21.88
N ARG A 715 4.09 -7.10 21.64
CA ARG A 715 3.79 -5.93 22.49
C ARG A 715 2.36 -5.39 22.30
N ASN A 716 1.78 -5.56 21.10
CA ASN A 716 0.60 -4.80 20.67
C ASN A 716 -0.63 -5.68 20.40
N ALA A 717 -0.48 -6.99 20.36
CA ALA A 717 -1.54 -7.96 20.18
C ALA A 717 -2.55 -7.94 21.34
N LYS A 718 -3.77 -8.44 21.09
CA LYS A 718 -4.73 -8.74 22.16
C LYS A 718 -4.28 -9.94 22.98
N LEU A 719 -3.62 -10.88 22.32
CA LEU A 719 -3.11 -12.10 22.93
C LEU A 719 -1.72 -12.42 22.36
N SER A 720 -0.74 -12.51 23.25
CA SER A 720 0.66 -12.71 22.89
C SER A 720 1.17 -14.06 23.36
N ILE A 721 1.54 -14.90 22.40
CA ILE A 721 1.81 -16.31 22.62
C ILE A 721 3.23 -16.64 22.16
N MET A 722 4.00 -17.26 23.05
CA MET A 722 5.28 -17.88 22.70
C MET A 722 5.15 -19.40 22.68
N HIS A 723 5.73 -20.02 21.65
CA HIS A 723 5.72 -21.47 21.52
C HIS A 723 7.09 -22.02 21.11
N THR A 724 7.56 -23.07 21.77
CA THR A 724 8.85 -23.72 21.47
C THR A 724 8.81 -25.15 21.98
N PRO A 725 9.64 -26.08 21.44
CA PRO A 725 9.88 -27.33 22.15
C PRO A 725 10.43 -27.02 23.55
N SER A 726 10.14 -27.87 24.54
CA SER A 726 10.65 -27.68 25.89
C SER A 726 12.17 -27.92 25.99
N THR A 727 12.73 -28.71 25.06
CA THR A 727 14.17 -29.00 24.96
C THR A 727 14.66 -29.06 23.52
N ARG A 728 15.97 -28.94 23.33
CA ARG A 728 16.66 -29.17 22.05
C ARG A 728 17.87 -30.09 22.28
N PRO A 729 18.21 -30.95 21.30
CA PRO A 729 19.36 -31.83 21.42
C PRO A 729 20.68 -31.06 21.25
N THR A 730 21.73 -31.52 21.93
CA THR A 730 23.13 -31.21 21.62
C THR A 730 23.78 -32.40 20.92
N LYS A 731 25.07 -32.29 20.58
CA LYS A 731 25.82 -33.40 19.98
C LYS A 731 25.94 -34.61 20.92
N THR A 732 25.81 -34.40 22.22
CA THR A 732 26.11 -35.39 23.27
C THR A 732 24.93 -35.71 24.18
N ASP A 733 23.84 -34.94 24.10
CA ASP A 733 22.67 -35.11 24.99
C ASP A 733 21.37 -34.82 24.20
N PRO A 734 20.45 -35.80 24.09
CA PRO A 734 19.20 -35.64 23.33
C PRO A 734 18.27 -34.55 23.88
N THR A 735 18.39 -34.20 25.16
CA THR A 735 17.68 -33.10 25.81
C THR A 735 18.66 -32.06 26.33
N GLY A 736 19.83 -31.93 25.73
CA GLY A 736 20.95 -31.16 26.28
C GLY A 736 20.75 -29.65 26.43
N VAL A 737 19.73 -29.07 25.80
CA VAL A 737 19.35 -27.66 26.00
C VAL A 737 17.92 -27.60 26.49
N SER A 738 17.68 -26.96 27.63
CA SER A 738 16.33 -26.57 28.04
C SER A 738 15.93 -25.27 27.36
N CYS A 739 14.71 -25.18 26.83
CA CYS A 739 14.16 -23.90 26.35
C CYS A 739 13.49 -23.10 27.47
N ILE A 740 13.35 -23.69 28.66
CA ILE A 740 12.89 -23.03 29.88
C ILE A 740 14.08 -22.94 30.84
N VAL A 741 14.46 -21.72 31.23
CA VAL A 741 15.66 -21.46 32.03
C VAL A 741 15.32 -20.67 33.30
N PRO A 742 16.20 -20.63 34.32
CA PRO A 742 15.97 -19.81 35.50
C PRO A 742 15.86 -18.32 35.18
N PHE A 743 16.71 -17.83 34.27
CA PHE A 743 16.69 -16.46 33.77
C PHE A 743 17.20 -16.45 32.33
N ALA A 744 16.54 -15.67 31.46
CA ALA A 744 16.88 -15.63 30.04
C ALA A 744 18.27 -14.99 29.85
N SER A 745 19.11 -15.59 29.00
CA SER A 745 20.47 -15.08 28.76
C SER A 745 20.51 -13.76 27.98
N HIS A 746 19.39 -13.42 27.33
CA HIS A 746 19.08 -12.17 26.68
C HIS A 746 17.56 -11.94 26.78
N VAL A 747 17.11 -10.69 26.80
CA VAL A 747 15.67 -10.37 26.87
C VAL A 747 15.30 -9.49 25.68
N ASP A 748 14.52 -10.07 24.77
CA ASP A 748 13.90 -9.36 23.65
C ASP A 748 12.49 -8.90 24.00
N GLN A 749 11.77 -9.73 24.76
CA GLN A 749 10.43 -9.45 25.26
C GLN A 749 10.40 -9.62 26.77
N THR A 750 10.00 -8.57 27.47
CA THR A 750 9.76 -8.66 28.92
C THR A 750 8.51 -9.49 29.21
N GLU A 751 8.38 -9.94 30.44
CA GLU A 751 7.21 -10.65 30.96
C GLU A 751 5.89 -9.86 30.77
N HIS A 752 5.95 -8.54 30.64
CA HIS A 752 4.80 -7.67 30.36
C HIS A 752 4.19 -7.85 28.97
N ASP A 753 4.91 -8.44 28.01
CA ASP A 753 4.52 -8.50 26.61
C ASP A 753 3.86 -9.83 26.25
N LEU A 754 3.80 -10.75 27.20
CA LEU A 754 3.59 -12.17 26.94
C LEU A 754 2.54 -12.74 27.89
N ASP A 755 1.51 -13.34 27.29
CA ASP A 755 0.34 -13.85 27.99
C ASP A 755 0.40 -15.38 28.16
N VAL A 756 0.84 -16.09 27.11
CA VAL A 756 0.72 -17.55 27.04
C VAL A 756 2.00 -18.19 26.52
N TYR A 757 2.40 -19.31 27.13
CA TYR A 757 3.54 -20.12 26.72
C TYR A 757 3.09 -21.54 26.41
N VAL A 758 3.60 -22.10 25.32
CA VAL A 758 3.23 -23.44 24.86
C VAL A 758 4.47 -24.25 24.53
N THR A 759 4.54 -25.45 25.08
CA THR A 759 5.50 -26.48 24.67
C THR A 759 4.76 -27.77 24.39
N GLU A 760 5.45 -28.81 23.94
CA GLU A 760 4.81 -30.11 23.75
C GLU A 760 4.33 -30.74 25.07
N GLN A 761 4.84 -30.25 26.21
CA GLN A 761 4.43 -30.68 27.56
C GLN A 761 3.06 -30.13 27.97
N GLY A 762 2.69 -28.95 27.46
CA GLY A 762 1.46 -28.28 27.83
C GLY A 762 1.48 -26.78 27.57
N LEU A 763 0.50 -26.08 28.16
CA LEU A 763 0.26 -24.65 28.00
C LEU A 763 0.18 -23.96 29.37
N ALA A 764 0.88 -22.83 29.49
CA ALA A 764 0.87 -21.93 30.64
C ALA A 764 0.17 -20.62 30.26
N ASP A 765 -1.01 -20.37 30.83
CA ASP A 765 -1.72 -19.08 30.73
C ASP A 765 -1.33 -18.21 31.94
N LEU A 766 -0.70 -17.06 31.67
CA LEU A 766 -0.09 -16.20 32.68
C LEU A 766 -0.88 -14.92 32.96
N ARG A 767 -2.03 -14.74 32.30
CA ARG A 767 -2.83 -13.52 32.42
C ARG A 767 -3.28 -13.32 33.87
N GLY A 768 -2.92 -12.17 34.45
CA GLY A 768 -3.28 -11.80 35.82
C GLY A 768 -2.41 -12.38 36.92
N LEU A 769 -1.32 -13.08 36.60
CA LEU A 769 -0.42 -13.70 37.58
C LEU A 769 0.76 -12.79 37.97
N CYS A 770 1.17 -12.85 39.24
CA CYS A 770 2.43 -12.23 39.69
C CYS A 770 3.65 -13.12 39.35
N PRO A 771 4.90 -12.60 39.38
CA PRO A 771 6.07 -13.36 38.90
C PRO A 771 6.25 -14.75 39.52
N ARG A 772 6.02 -14.91 40.84
CA ARG A 772 6.12 -16.24 41.49
C ARG A 772 5.06 -17.23 41.02
N GLU A 773 3.85 -16.75 40.73
CA GLU A 773 2.78 -17.60 40.18
C GLU A 773 3.09 -17.97 38.73
N ARG A 774 3.61 -17.02 37.93
CA ARG A 774 4.11 -17.28 36.56
C ARG A 774 5.16 -18.38 36.54
N ALA A 775 6.17 -18.27 37.41
CA ALA A 775 7.21 -19.27 37.58
C ALA A 775 6.68 -20.65 37.89
N GLN A 776 5.75 -20.76 38.84
CA GLN A 776 5.16 -22.05 39.17
C GLN A 776 4.39 -22.64 37.98
N VAL A 777 3.55 -21.86 37.30
CA VAL A 777 2.75 -22.35 36.17
C VAL A 777 3.62 -22.75 34.97
N ILE A 778 4.64 -21.95 34.63
CA ILE A 778 5.60 -22.29 33.56
C ILE A 778 6.33 -23.60 33.87
N ILE A 779 6.88 -23.74 35.08
CA ILE A 779 7.57 -24.98 35.49
C ILE A 779 6.60 -26.15 35.44
N ASP A 780 5.35 -25.95 35.85
CA ASP A 780 4.40 -27.05 35.94
C ASP A 780 3.90 -27.56 34.59
N ARG A 781 3.67 -26.64 33.65
CA ARG A 781 2.98 -26.92 32.39
C ARG A 781 3.93 -27.03 31.19
N CYS A 782 5.06 -26.32 31.20
CA CYS A 782 5.89 -26.16 30.00
C CYS A 782 7.26 -26.84 30.11
N ALA A 783 7.81 -26.98 31.31
CA ALA A 783 9.15 -27.53 31.49
C ALA A 783 9.21 -29.05 31.22
N HIS A 784 10.28 -29.48 30.55
CA HIS A 784 10.54 -30.89 30.31
C HIS A 784 10.79 -31.65 31.63
N PRO A 785 10.39 -32.93 31.75
CA PRO A 785 10.64 -33.75 32.94
C PRO A 785 12.09 -33.75 33.43
N ASP A 786 13.06 -33.75 32.51
CA ASP A 786 14.50 -33.71 32.84
C ASP A 786 14.94 -32.42 33.57
N TYR A 787 14.26 -31.30 33.33
CA TYR A 787 14.64 -29.98 33.87
C TYR A 787 13.68 -29.47 34.94
N LYS A 788 12.44 -29.98 34.98
CA LYS A 788 11.42 -29.56 35.96
C LYS A 788 11.92 -29.63 37.42
N PRO A 789 12.60 -30.70 37.89
CA PRO A 789 13.14 -30.73 39.25
C PRO A 789 14.24 -29.68 39.50
N LEU A 790 15.08 -29.41 38.51
CA LEU A 790 16.11 -28.38 38.61
C LEU A 790 15.45 -27.00 38.70
N LEU A 791 14.54 -26.66 37.81
CA LEU A 791 13.86 -25.36 37.82
C LEU A 791 13.06 -25.13 39.11
N GLN A 792 12.35 -26.15 39.60
CA GLN A 792 11.65 -26.07 40.89
C GLN A 792 12.63 -25.81 42.05
N SER A 793 13.74 -26.55 42.09
CA SER A 793 14.76 -26.35 43.13
C SER A 793 15.38 -24.95 43.08
N TYR A 794 15.56 -24.36 41.90
CA TYR A 794 16.01 -22.98 41.75
C TYR A 794 15.00 -22.02 42.37
N LEU A 795 13.73 -22.14 41.98
CA LEU A 795 12.64 -21.26 42.43
C LEU A 795 12.47 -21.34 43.95
N ASP A 796 12.48 -22.54 44.52
CA ASP A 796 12.31 -22.76 45.97
C ASP A 796 13.46 -22.12 46.77
N GLN A 797 14.71 -22.34 46.35
CA GLN A 797 15.89 -21.78 47.01
C GLN A 797 15.93 -20.25 46.87
N ALA A 798 15.71 -19.73 45.66
CA ALA A 798 15.67 -18.30 45.41
C ALA A 798 14.56 -17.63 46.23
N THR A 799 13.36 -18.22 46.25
CA THR A 799 12.22 -17.71 47.03
C THR A 799 12.54 -17.66 48.52
N LYS A 800 13.13 -18.73 49.09
CA LYS A 800 13.52 -18.76 50.49
C LYS A 800 14.53 -17.66 50.84
N ILE A 801 15.57 -17.50 50.03
CA ILE A 801 16.63 -16.50 50.24
C ILE A 801 16.06 -15.08 50.13
N CYS A 802 15.31 -14.80 49.07
CA CYS A 802 14.75 -13.49 48.80
C CYS A 802 13.67 -13.09 49.80
N LEU A 803 12.85 -14.03 50.30
CA LEU A 803 11.86 -13.74 51.35
C LEU A 803 12.53 -13.35 52.65
N ALA A 804 13.57 -14.08 53.07
CA ALA A 804 14.35 -13.75 54.26
C ALA A 804 15.01 -12.36 54.15
N ALA A 805 15.34 -11.92 52.94
CA ALA A 805 15.91 -10.61 52.66
C ALA A 805 14.89 -9.49 52.38
N GLY A 806 13.58 -9.79 52.33
CA GLY A 806 12.53 -8.82 51.97
C GLY A 806 12.55 -8.37 50.50
N ARG A 807 13.04 -9.20 49.57
CA ARG A 807 13.27 -8.87 48.14
C ARG A 807 12.71 -9.95 47.20
N ALA A 808 11.48 -10.41 47.44
CA ALA A 808 10.92 -11.62 46.84
C ALA A 808 9.81 -11.39 45.80
N HIS A 809 9.75 -10.22 45.16
CA HIS A 809 8.80 -9.99 44.06
C HIS A 809 9.07 -10.95 42.89
N GLU A 810 10.32 -10.98 42.44
CA GLU A 810 10.85 -11.88 41.41
C GLU A 810 12.16 -12.52 41.93
N PRO A 811 12.09 -13.67 42.61
CA PRO A 811 13.23 -14.24 43.31
C PRO A 811 14.35 -14.78 42.40
N HIS A 812 15.59 -14.32 42.60
CA HIS A 812 16.76 -14.86 41.90
C HIS A 812 17.94 -15.15 42.82
N MET A 813 18.71 -16.20 42.48
CA MET A 813 20.08 -16.39 42.94
C MET A 813 21.02 -15.86 41.86
N LEU A 814 21.50 -14.62 42.02
CA LEU A 814 22.25 -13.90 40.98
C LEU A 814 23.54 -14.61 40.55
N ASP A 815 24.23 -15.26 41.50
CA ASP A 815 25.45 -16.04 41.26
C ASP A 815 25.18 -17.34 40.47
N LYS A 816 23.91 -17.75 40.34
CA LYS A 816 23.50 -19.02 39.74
C LYS A 816 22.53 -18.88 38.57
N ALA A 817 22.02 -17.68 38.28
CA ALA A 817 20.97 -17.45 37.29
C ALA A 817 21.32 -18.01 35.89
N PHE A 818 22.60 -17.94 35.51
CA PHE A 818 23.11 -18.41 34.22
C PHE A 818 23.88 -19.73 34.28
N LYS A 819 23.80 -20.47 35.40
CA LYS A 819 24.60 -21.70 35.62
C LYS A 819 24.31 -22.80 34.59
N MET A 820 23.07 -22.88 34.09
CA MET A 820 22.71 -23.81 33.03
C MET A 820 23.40 -23.45 31.70
N HIS A 821 23.46 -22.16 31.36
CA HIS A 821 24.16 -21.68 30.15
C HIS A 821 25.67 -21.89 30.25
N THR A 822 26.30 -21.60 31.39
CA THR A 822 27.74 -21.83 31.56
C THR A 822 28.06 -23.32 31.48
N ASN A 823 27.23 -24.18 32.07
CA ASN A 823 27.42 -25.63 31.98
C ASN A 823 27.22 -26.15 30.55
N LEU A 824 26.33 -25.56 29.74
CA LEU A 824 26.21 -25.88 28.32
C LEU A 824 27.50 -25.56 27.56
N LEU A 825 28.13 -24.42 27.83
CA LEU A 825 29.39 -24.02 27.20
C LEU A 825 30.57 -24.91 27.62
N GLU A 826 30.63 -25.31 28.88
CA GLU A 826 31.72 -26.11 29.44
C GLU A 826 31.59 -27.61 29.15
N LYS A 827 30.37 -28.14 29.22
CA LYS A 827 30.09 -29.59 29.22
C LYS A 827 29.17 -30.06 28.09
N GLY A 828 28.64 -29.15 27.27
CA GLY A 828 27.75 -29.51 26.16
C GLY A 828 26.34 -29.95 26.59
N THR A 829 25.92 -29.64 27.82
CA THR A 829 24.56 -29.86 28.32
C THR A 829 24.18 -28.81 29.38
N MET A 830 22.91 -28.43 29.47
CA MET A 830 22.37 -27.57 30.52
C MET A 830 22.09 -28.32 31.83
N LYS A 831 22.20 -29.65 31.85
CA LYS A 831 22.01 -30.45 33.07
C LYS A 831 23.14 -30.21 34.06
N ILE A 832 22.78 -29.78 35.26
CA ILE A 832 23.70 -29.51 36.37
C ILE A 832 23.45 -30.51 37.52
N ASP A 833 24.47 -30.76 38.33
CA ASP A 833 24.37 -31.70 39.47
C ASP A 833 23.53 -31.12 40.63
N GLY A 834 23.35 -29.80 40.68
CA GLY A 834 22.58 -29.08 41.68
C GLY A 834 22.88 -27.58 41.65
N TRP A 835 22.07 -26.76 42.35
CA TRP A 835 22.18 -25.30 42.37
C TRP A 835 23.30 -24.78 43.25
#